data_AF-A0A9L0K811-F1
#
_entry.id   AF-A0A9L0K811-F1
#
_cell.length_a   1.000
_cell.length_b   1.000
_cell.length_c   1.000
_cell.angle_alpha   90.00
_cell.angle_beta   90.00
_cell.angle_gamma   90.00
#
_symmetry.space_group_name_H-M   'P 1'
#
loop_
_entity.id
_entity.type
_entity.pdbx_description
1 polymer ?
#
loop_
_entity_poly.entity_id
_entity_poly.type
_entity_poly.pdbx_seq_one_letter_code
_entity_poly.pdbx_strand_id
1 'polypeptide(L)'
;TSTLPLSEKRCASWPDPKPSSDCSSACSVSSVPAAALKLKGSGTDIDEGLYSRQLYVLGHEAMKHLQTSTVLVSGLRGLGVEIAKNIILGGVRAVTLHDQGVARWADLSSQFYLREEDIGKNRAEASQPRLAELNSYVAVSAYTGALVEDFLGGFQVVVLTNTPLEDQLQVGEFCHSHGIKLVVADTRGLFGQLFCDFGEEMILTDCNGEQPLSAVVSMVTKDNPGVVTCLDEARHGFESGDFVSFTEVQGMNELNGTSPIEIKVLGPYTFSICDTSSFSDYIRGGIVSQVKVPKKISFKSLLASLAEPYFVTTDYAKASRPAQLHVGFQALHQFCAQHGRPPRPHNEVDGWEDATELVTLAQAVNARAQPALQQDSLDEDLIRKLAYVAAGDLAPINAFIGGLAAQEVLKACSGKFTPVMQWLYFDALECLPEDTKALTEEKCLPCQNRYDGQVAVFGSDLQEKLGKQRYFLVGAGAIGCELLKNFAMIGLGCGEGGAVTVTDMDVIEKSNLNQQFLFRPWDISKFKSDTAAAAVQQINPHMRVMSHQNRVGPDTEHIYDDDFFQNLDGVANALDNVDARVYVDRRCVYYRKPLLESGTLGTKGSVQVVVPFLTESYSSSQDPAEKSIPICRLKNFPNAIQHTLQWARDEFDGLFKQPAENVNQYLTDSKFLERILRLADNQPLEVLKAVQCSLVLQRPQTWADCVIWACHRWHTQYSNNIQQLLHNFPPNQLTSSGPLHLDYVMAAANLFAQTYGLMGSQDRAAAAILLKSVQVPSFTPRSDVKILVSDQELQHTSASVDDSRLQELKAMLPSPEKLPGFRMYPLNFNKDDDSNLHMDFIVAASNLRAENYNIPPCRPSKLIAGKIIPAIATTTAATVGLVCLELYKVVQGHQHLESYKNSFVNLALPFFSISEPLAPPPSPEWTLWDRFEVQGLQPNGKEMTLKQFLDYFKTEHKLEITMLSQGVYMLYSFFMPAAKLKKRLDQPMTEIVSRVSKRKLGHHVRALLLELCCKDESGEDAEVPSVRYTIC
;
A
#
# COMPACT_ATOMS: atom_id res chain seq x y z
N THR A 1 -32.15 -13.21 53.36
CA THR A 1 -31.22 -12.89 54.46
C THR A 1 -30.48 -11.62 54.09
N SER A 2 -31.14 -10.47 54.32
CA SER A 2 -30.78 -9.41 55.29
C SER A 2 -29.79 -8.40 54.69
N THR A 3 -30.03 -7.08 54.58
CA THR A 3 -31.02 -6.19 55.24
C THR A 3 -30.94 -4.80 54.55
N LEU A 4 -32.11 -4.19 54.35
CA LEU A 4 -32.38 -2.74 54.13
C LEU A 4 -32.06 -1.94 55.43
N PRO A 5 -32.02 -0.56 55.50
CA PRO A 5 -33.14 0.30 55.07
C PRO A 5 -32.90 1.80 54.70
N LEU A 6 -34.04 2.38 54.30
CA LEU A 6 -34.45 3.76 53.99
C LEU A 6 -34.34 4.79 55.15
N SER A 7 -34.32 6.09 54.79
CA SER A 7 -35.12 7.20 55.38
C SER A 7 -35.08 8.42 54.41
N GLU A 8 -36.17 8.97 53.86
CA GLU A 8 -37.18 9.92 54.42
C GLU A 8 -36.56 11.20 55.04
N LYS A 9 -37.03 12.46 54.88
CA LYS A 9 -38.09 13.18 54.13
C LYS A 9 -37.98 14.69 54.54
N ARG A 10 -38.48 15.61 53.67
CA ARG A 10 -39.10 16.96 53.97
C ARG A 10 -38.16 18.13 54.39
N CYS A 11 -38.42 19.42 54.10
CA CYS A 11 -39.57 20.15 53.55
C CYS A 11 -39.20 21.62 53.17
N ALA A 12 -39.92 22.17 52.15
CA ALA A 12 -40.47 23.54 52.00
C ALA A 12 -39.52 24.77 52.04
N SER A 13 -39.70 25.88 51.32
CA SER A 13 -40.90 26.58 50.85
C SER A 13 -40.54 27.69 49.83
N TRP A 14 -41.45 27.98 48.89
CA TRP A 14 -41.49 29.20 48.04
C TRP A 14 -42.10 30.39 48.80
N PRO A 15 -41.95 31.64 48.31
CA PRO A 15 -43.10 32.24 47.60
C PRO A 15 -42.75 33.17 46.40
N ASP A 16 -43.66 33.17 45.43
CA ASP A 16 -43.87 34.15 44.34
C ASP A 16 -44.60 35.42 44.87
N PRO A 17 -44.56 36.62 44.21
CA PRO A 17 -45.38 36.85 43.00
C PRO A 17 -44.89 37.90 41.94
N LYS A 18 -45.29 37.60 40.67
CA LYS A 18 -45.62 38.37 39.42
C LYS A 18 -45.94 39.90 39.47
N PRO A 19 -46.19 40.62 38.32
CA PRO A 19 -46.06 40.30 36.86
C PRO A 19 -45.44 41.41 35.95
N SER A 20 -44.97 41.08 34.72
CA SER A 20 -45.47 41.69 33.44
C SER A 20 -44.64 41.29 32.19
N SER A 21 -45.34 40.69 31.22
CA SER A 21 -45.27 40.77 29.74
C SER A 21 -43.97 40.56 28.93
N ASP A 22 -44.12 39.62 27.99
CA ASP A 22 -43.63 39.60 26.58
C ASP A 22 -42.51 38.63 26.16
N CYS A 23 -42.98 37.52 25.56
CA CYS A 23 -42.56 36.86 24.31
C CYS A 23 -41.07 36.70 23.95
N SER A 24 -40.59 35.45 24.01
CA SER A 24 -40.25 34.58 22.85
C SER A 24 -39.14 33.58 23.23
N SER A 25 -39.42 32.30 22.95
CA SER A 25 -38.72 31.12 23.46
C SER A 25 -37.62 30.61 22.51
N ALA A 26 -36.40 30.45 23.02
CA ALA A 26 -35.37 29.56 22.48
C ALA A 26 -34.91 28.61 23.60
N CYS A 27 -35.14 27.31 23.42
CA CYS A 27 -34.74 26.27 24.38
C CYS A 27 -33.29 25.86 24.17
N SER A 28 -32.48 26.03 25.20
CA SER A 28 -31.09 25.57 25.35
C SER A 28 -31.00 24.11 25.79
N VAL A 29 -30.16 23.31 25.12
CA VAL A 29 -29.72 21.98 25.58
C VAL A 29 -28.35 22.11 26.27
N SER A 30 -28.19 21.36 27.36
CA SER A 30 -27.13 21.39 28.36
C SER A 30 -25.70 21.12 27.84
N SER A 31 -24.75 21.92 28.31
CA SER A 31 -23.31 21.87 28.04
C SER A 31 -22.55 20.77 28.80
N VAL A 32 -21.77 19.97 28.07
CA VAL A 32 -20.66 19.12 28.56
C VAL A 32 -19.37 19.95 28.49
N PRO A 33 -18.37 19.78 29.39
CA PRO A 33 -17.26 20.74 29.52
C PRO A 33 -16.27 20.62 28.35
N ALA A 34 -16.11 21.71 27.61
CA ALA A 34 -15.12 21.86 26.55
C ALA A 34 -13.70 22.01 27.15
N ALA A 35 -12.90 20.94 27.09
CA ALA A 35 -11.45 21.06 27.13
C ALA A 35 -10.97 21.54 25.74
N ALA A 36 -10.42 22.74 25.71
CA ALA A 36 -10.10 23.50 24.52
C ALA A 36 -9.02 22.85 23.63
N LEU A 37 -9.43 22.25 22.51
CA LEU A 37 -8.61 22.15 21.31
C LEU A 37 -8.70 23.49 20.56
N LYS A 38 -7.68 24.33 20.73
CA LYS A 38 -7.50 25.54 19.92
C LYS A 38 -7.28 25.12 18.47
N LEU A 39 -8.28 25.36 17.62
CA LEU A 39 -8.10 25.49 16.16
C LEU A 39 -7.06 26.59 15.90
N LYS A 40 -5.81 26.20 15.65
CA LYS A 40 -4.78 27.05 15.04
C LYS A 40 -4.70 26.66 13.57
N GLY A 41 -5.16 27.56 12.71
CA GLY A 41 -5.04 27.48 11.25
C GLY A 41 -6.12 28.31 10.57
N SER A 42 -5.74 29.44 9.99
CA SER A 42 -6.58 30.15 9.01
C SER A 42 -6.97 29.20 7.87
N GLY A 43 -8.22 29.27 7.39
CA GLY A 43 -8.87 28.27 6.54
C GLY A 43 -8.36 28.10 5.10
N THR A 44 -7.06 27.84 4.91
CA THR A 44 -6.46 27.53 3.60
C THR A 44 -5.30 26.52 3.64
N ASP A 45 -4.89 26.04 4.82
CA ASP A 45 -3.70 25.19 4.95
C ASP A 45 -4.06 23.70 5.04
N ILE A 46 -3.49 22.89 4.15
CA ILE A 46 -3.67 21.43 4.12
C ILE A 46 -2.90 20.82 5.30
N ASP A 47 -3.56 19.94 6.08
CA ASP A 47 -2.90 19.19 7.15
C ASP A 47 -2.02 18.07 6.56
N GLU A 48 -0.75 18.39 6.28
CA GLU A 48 0.22 17.44 5.73
C GLU A 48 0.47 16.23 6.66
N GLY A 49 0.20 16.35 7.96
CA GLY A 49 0.31 15.24 8.90
C GLY A 49 -0.79 14.19 8.74
N LEU A 50 -2.00 14.61 8.36
CA LEU A 50 -3.12 13.71 8.04
C LEU A 50 -3.04 13.19 6.60
N TYR A 51 -2.87 14.10 5.64
CA TYR A 51 -2.94 13.79 4.20
C TYR A 51 -1.59 13.39 3.58
N SER A 52 -0.56 13.11 4.39
CA SER A 52 0.83 12.88 3.92
C SER A 52 0.92 11.93 2.73
N ARG A 53 0.34 10.73 2.84
CA ARG A 53 0.42 9.69 1.79
C ARG A 53 -0.41 10.04 0.56
N GLN A 54 -1.58 10.63 0.76
CA GLN A 54 -2.49 11.05 -0.31
C GLN A 54 -1.95 12.27 -1.09
N LEU A 55 -1.22 13.17 -0.43
CA LEU A 55 -0.58 14.32 -1.10
C LEU A 55 0.44 13.87 -2.14
N TYR A 56 1.10 12.74 -1.95
CA TYR A 56 2.02 12.17 -2.95
C TYR A 56 1.31 11.48 -4.12
N VAL A 57 -0.01 11.31 -4.04
CA VAL A 57 -0.86 10.81 -5.14
C VAL A 57 -1.49 11.97 -5.90
N LEU A 58 -2.12 12.90 -5.19
CA LEU A 58 -2.93 13.97 -5.79
C LEU A 58 -2.14 15.26 -6.03
N GLY A 59 -1.23 15.61 -5.11
CA GLY A 59 -0.57 16.91 -5.03
C GLY A 59 -1.40 17.98 -4.30
N HIS A 60 -0.71 19.03 -3.82
CA HIS A 60 -1.34 20.12 -3.06
C HIS A 60 -2.40 20.89 -3.84
N GLU A 61 -2.20 21.10 -5.15
CA GLU A 61 -3.15 21.84 -5.98
C GLU A 61 -4.49 21.12 -6.08
N ALA A 62 -4.47 19.82 -6.39
CA ALA A 62 -5.67 18.98 -6.42
C ALA A 62 -6.38 18.95 -5.06
N MET A 63 -5.62 18.86 -3.96
CA MET A 63 -6.19 18.91 -2.60
C MET A 63 -6.87 20.25 -2.28
N LYS A 64 -6.34 21.38 -2.74
CA LYS A 64 -6.99 22.69 -2.56
C LYS A 64 -8.33 22.75 -3.27
N HIS A 65 -8.42 22.19 -4.48
CA HIS A 65 -9.70 22.10 -5.19
C HIS A 65 -10.70 21.24 -4.41
N LEU A 66 -10.27 20.07 -3.90
CA LEU A 66 -11.12 19.21 -3.07
C LEU A 66 -11.69 19.95 -1.85
N GLN A 67 -10.86 20.69 -1.12
CA GLN A 67 -11.28 21.46 0.07
C GLN A 67 -12.31 22.57 -0.22
N THR A 68 -12.56 22.90 -1.49
CA THR A 68 -13.61 23.85 -1.91
C THR A 68 -14.85 23.18 -2.50
N SER A 69 -14.79 21.87 -2.80
CA SER A 69 -15.87 21.13 -3.45
C SER A 69 -16.85 20.51 -2.46
N THR A 70 -18.14 20.68 -2.74
CA THR A 70 -19.26 20.06 -2.03
C THR A 70 -19.85 18.93 -2.87
N VAL A 71 -20.12 17.80 -2.22
CA VAL A 71 -20.55 16.57 -2.88
C VAL A 71 -21.86 16.08 -2.28
N LEU A 72 -22.80 15.68 -3.14
CA LEU A 72 -24.01 14.96 -2.76
C LEU A 72 -23.83 13.46 -3.06
N VAL A 73 -24.16 12.59 -2.11
CA VAL A 73 -24.22 11.14 -2.32
C VAL A 73 -25.65 10.67 -2.06
N SER A 74 -26.35 10.25 -3.10
CA SER A 74 -27.73 9.78 -3.07
C SER A 74 -27.81 8.25 -3.12
N GLY A 75 -28.51 7.66 -2.14
CA GLY A 75 -28.59 6.23 -1.87
C GLY A 75 -27.51 5.80 -0.88
N LEU A 76 -27.88 5.35 0.33
CA LEU A 76 -26.97 5.00 1.43
C LEU A 76 -27.06 3.50 1.80
N ARG A 77 -27.15 2.65 0.77
CA ARG A 77 -26.83 1.21 0.86
C ARG A 77 -25.30 0.99 0.89
N GLY A 78 -24.83 -0.24 0.74
CA GLY A 78 -23.40 -0.57 0.74
C GLY A 78 -22.56 0.25 -0.23
N LEU A 79 -23.00 0.38 -1.49
CA LEU A 79 -22.27 1.15 -2.50
C LEU A 79 -22.14 2.63 -2.10
N GLY A 80 -23.24 3.27 -1.71
CA GLY A 80 -23.25 4.68 -1.33
C GLY A 80 -22.40 4.98 -0.09
N VAL A 81 -22.46 4.13 0.94
CA VAL A 81 -21.63 4.32 2.15
C VAL A 81 -20.14 4.11 1.86
N GLU A 82 -19.80 3.20 0.96
CA GLU A 82 -18.41 2.99 0.51
C GLU A 82 -17.88 4.22 -0.25
N ILE A 83 -18.68 4.76 -1.17
CA ILE A 83 -18.34 5.99 -1.91
C ILE A 83 -18.18 7.16 -0.93
N ALA A 84 -19.14 7.37 -0.04
CA ALA A 84 -19.10 8.45 0.96
C ALA A 84 -17.87 8.35 1.87
N LYS A 85 -17.54 7.15 2.38
CA LYS A 85 -16.33 6.91 3.18
C LYS A 85 -15.09 7.43 2.46
N ASN A 86 -14.89 7.02 1.21
CA ASN A 86 -13.69 7.34 0.45
C ASN A 86 -13.61 8.84 0.09
N ILE A 87 -14.74 9.49 -0.19
CA ILE A 87 -14.80 10.95 -0.45
C ILE A 87 -14.48 11.75 0.82
N ILE A 88 -15.04 11.35 1.96
CA ILE A 88 -14.80 12.02 3.25
C ILE A 88 -13.33 11.88 3.65
N LEU A 89 -12.75 10.68 3.52
CA LEU A 89 -11.32 10.48 3.74
C LEU A 89 -10.46 11.27 2.74
N GLY A 90 -10.95 11.42 1.50
CA GLY A 90 -10.34 12.24 0.45
C GLY A 90 -10.24 13.73 0.80
N GLY A 91 -11.04 14.23 1.73
CA GLY A 91 -10.90 15.60 2.25
C GLY A 91 -11.58 16.68 1.40
N VAL A 92 -12.80 16.40 0.92
CA VAL A 92 -13.65 17.43 0.28
C VAL A 92 -14.16 18.47 1.29
N ARG A 93 -14.74 19.58 0.84
CA ARG A 93 -15.32 20.60 1.75
C ARG A 93 -16.43 20.03 2.62
N ALA A 94 -17.41 19.39 1.98
CA ALA A 94 -18.59 18.85 2.64
C ALA A 94 -19.21 17.72 1.82
N VAL A 95 -19.81 16.77 2.52
CA VAL A 95 -20.58 15.67 1.94
C VAL A 95 -22.00 15.71 2.49
N THR A 96 -23.00 15.77 1.61
CA THR A 96 -24.40 15.58 1.98
C THR A 96 -24.85 14.19 1.58
N LEU A 97 -25.39 13.45 2.53
CA LEU A 97 -25.94 12.11 2.37
C LEU A 97 -27.43 12.23 2.10
N HIS A 98 -27.94 11.58 1.07
CA HIS A 98 -29.36 11.54 0.75
C HIS A 98 -29.88 10.12 0.66
N ASP A 99 -30.94 9.79 1.38
CA ASP A 99 -31.68 8.54 1.20
C ASP A 99 -33.11 8.72 1.71
N GLN A 100 -34.10 8.20 0.98
CA GLN A 100 -35.50 8.18 1.41
C GLN A 100 -35.90 6.82 2.02
N GLY A 101 -35.10 5.79 1.78
CA GLY A 101 -35.35 4.45 2.28
C GLY A 101 -34.93 4.25 3.73
N VAL A 102 -35.60 3.30 4.37
CA VAL A 102 -35.24 2.80 5.69
C VAL A 102 -34.24 1.66 5.59
N ALA A 103 -33.48 1.45 6.66
CA ALA A 103 -32.57 0.32 6.83
C ALA A 103 -33.36 -0.99 6.92
N ARG A 104 -33.00 -1.97 6.08
CA ARG A 104 -33.56 -3.33 6.02
C ARG A 104 -32.46 -4.35 6.26
N TRP A 105 -32.85 -5.59 6.58
CA TRP A 105 -31.92 -6.72 6.77
C TRP A 105 -30.93 -6.89 5.63
N ALA A 106 -31.40 -6.89 4.38
CA ALA A 106 -30.54 -7.03 3.20
C ALA A 106 -29.51 -5.89 3.04
N ASP A 107 -29.75 -4.69 3.60
CA ASP A 107 -28.79 -3.59 3.52
C ASP A 107 -27.53 -3.88 4.38
N LEU A 108 -27.65 -4.70 5.45
CA LEU A 108 -26.53 -5.03 6.34
C LEU A 108 -25.49 -5.98 5.71
N SER A 109 -25.78 -6.54 4.53
CA SER A 109 -24.85 -7.42 3.80
C SER A 109 -23.61 -6.68 3.30
N SER A 110 -23.67 -5.35 3.24
CA SER A 110 -22.56 -4.53 2.75
C SER A 110 -22.46 -3.15 3.39
N GLN A 111 -23.51 -2.65 4.05
CA GLN A 111 -23.52 -1.36 4.74
C GLN A 111 -22.91 -1.49 6.15
N PHE A 112 -21.60 -1.25 6.25
CA PHE A 112 -20.79 -1.46 7.46
C PHE A 112 -21.01 -0.46 8.63
N TYR A 113 -21.86 0.56 8.44
CA TYR A 113 -22.26 1.53 9.46
C TYR A 113 -23.69 1.41 9.94
N LEU A 114 -24.54 0.64 9.25
CA LEU A 114 -25.81 0.20 9.83
C LEU A 114 -25.52 -0.87 10.89
N ARG A 115 -26.25 -0.78 11.99
CA ARG A 115 -26.31 -1.81 13.03
C ARG A 115 -27.67 -2.50 12.96
N GLU A 116 -27.80 -3.68 13.56
CA GLU A 116 -29.10 -4.38 13.62
C GLU A 116 -30.16 -3.54 14.35
N GLU A 117 -29.74 -2.74 15.33
CA GLU A 117 -30.60 -1.77 16.04
C GLU A 117 -31.01 -0.54 15.20
N ASP A 118 -30.43 -0.35 14.01
CA ASP A 118 -30.79 0.73 13.09
C ASP A 118 -31.87 0.33 12.09
N ILE A 119 -32.28 -0.95 12.05
CA ILE A 119 -33.34 -1.43 11.17
C ILE A 119 -34.63 -0.62 11.40
N GLY A 120 -35.21 -0.13 10.30
CA GLY A 120 -36.38 0.75 10.30
C GLY A 120 -36.08 2.26 10.39
N LYS A 121 -34.85 2.67 10.75
CA LYS A 121 -34.43 4.08 10.68
C LYS A 121 -34.05 4.48 9.26
N ASN A 122 -34.06 5.77 8.96
CA ASN A 122 -33.54 6.28 7.69
C ASN A 122 -32.02 6.01 7.57
N ARG A 123 -31.57 5.52 6.41
CA ARG A 123 -30.17 5.12 6.21
C ARG A 123 -29.19 6.30 6.24
N ALA A 124 -29.56 7.45 5.69
CA ALA A 124 -28.70 8.64 5.69
C ALA A 124 -28.52 9.19 7.12
N GLU A 125 -29.61 9.30 7.89
CA GLU A 125 -29.55 9.77 9.27
C GLU A 125 -28.79 8.80 10.19
N ALA A 126 -29.02 7.48 10.05
CA ALA A 126 -28.34 6.47 10.86
C ALA A 126 -26.82 6.36 10.59
N SER A 127 -26.39 6.65 9.35
CA SER A 127 -24.98 6.58 8.96
C SER A 127 -24.20 7.88 9.16
N GLN A 128 -24.88 9.03 9.17
CA GLN A 128 -24.25 10.36 9.25
C GLN A 128 -23.24 10.51 10.41
N PRO A 129 -23.56 10.13 11.67
CA PRO A 129 -22.62 10.34 12.77
C PRO A 129 -21.31 9.56 12.58
N ARG A 130 -21.40 8.32 12.09
CA ARG A 130 -20.26 7.42 11.89
C ARG A 130 -19.38 7.86 10.72
N LEU A 131 -19.99 8.40 9.67
CA LEU A 131 -19.28 8.99 8.54
C LEU A 131 -18.59 10.31 8.93
N ALA A 132 -19.22 11.14 9.76
CA ALA A 132 -18.65 12.40 10.24
C ALA A 132 -17.38 12.20 11.09
N GLU A 133 -17.26 11.07 11.79
CA GLU A 133 -16.06 10.74 12.59
C GLU A 133 -14.81 10.41 11.76
N LEU A 134 -14.97 10.07 10.48
CA LEU A 134 -13.85 9.67 9.63
C LEU A 134 -12.85 10.81 9.42
N ASN A 135 -13.36 12.04 9.29
CA ASN A 135 -12.53 13.20 8.99
C ASN A 135 -13.13 14.48 9.56
N SER A 136 -12.51 15.00 10.62
CA SER A 136 -12.96 16.22 11.30
C SER A 136 -12.91 17.49 10.44
N TYR A 137 -12.24 17.45 9.28
CA TYR A 137 -12.17 18.57 8.35
C TYR A 137 -13.34 18.61 7.35
N VAL A 138 -14.13 17.54 7.23
CA VAL A 138 -15.22 17.42 6.26
C VAL A 138 -16.55 17.51 6.97
N ALA A 139 -17.37 18.49 6.61
CA ALA A 139 -18.74 18.58 7.14
C ALA A 139 -19.61 17.48 6.50
N VAL A 140 -20.29 16.67 7.31
CA VAL A 140 -21.22 15.63 6.83
C VAL A 140 -22.63 15.93 7.32
N SER A 141 -23.58 16.02 6.40
CA SER A 141 -25.01 16.26 6.70
C SER A 141 -25.89 15.20 6.06
N ALA A 142 -27.10 15.00 6.59
CA ALA A 142 -28.10 14.10 6.01
C ALA A 142 -29.30 14.90 5.46
N TYR A 143 -29.90 14.41 4.38
CA TYR A 143 -31.09 14.95 3.75
C TYR A 143 -32.05 13.81 3.38
N THR A 144 -33.33 13.96 3.74
CA THR A 144 -34.36 12.91 3.58
C THR A 144 -35.52 13.33 2.68
N GLY A 145 -35.44 14.53 2.10
CA GLY A 145 -36.46 15.09 1.21
C GLY A 145 -36.30 14.63 -0.25
N ALA A 146 -37.11 15.21 -1.14
CA ALA A 146 -36.98 14.98 -2.58
C ALA A 146 -35.76 15.72 -3.17
N LEU A 147 -35.15 15.13 -4.20
CA LEU A 147 -34.08 15.75 -4.98
C LEU A 147 -34.67 16.78 -5.96
N VAL A 148 -34.98 17.97 -5.45
CA VAL A 148 -35.46 19.09 -6.26
C VAL A 148 -34.29 19.88 -6.86
N GLU A 149 -34.51 20.52 -8.01
CA GLU A 149 -33.48 21.27 -8.76
C GLU A 149 -32.77 22.33 -7.90
N ASP A 150 -33.51 23.12 -7.11
CA ASP A 150 -32.96 24.13 -6.21
C ASP A 150 -31.98 23.55 -5.18
N PHE A 151 -32.22 22.31 -4.72
CA PHE A 151 -31.33 21.61 -3.79
C PHE A 151 -30.07 21.12 -4.51
N LEU A 152 -30.21 20.57 -5.71
CA LEU A 152 -29.10 20.08 -6.53
C LEU A 152 -28.13 21.20 -6.92
N GLY A 153 -28.63 22.41 -7.18
CA GLY A 153 -27.84 23.59 -7.53
C GLY A 153 -26.79 24.01 -6.48
N GLY A 154 -26.86 23.47 -5.26
CA GLY A 154 -25.89 23.73 -4.19
C GLY A 154 -24.59 22.92 -4.29
N PHE A 155 -24.52 21.90 -5.15
CA PHE A 155 -23.41 20.95 -5.19
C PHE A 155 -22.52 21.12 -6.43
N GLN A 156 -21.23 20.75 -6.31
CA GLN A 156 -20.32 20.69 -7.45
C GLN A 156 -20.33 19.30 -8.10
N VAL A 157 -20.50 18.26 -7.28
CA VAL A 157 -20.59 16.87 -7.74
C VAL A 157 -21.80 16.19 -7.11
N VAL A 158 -22.58 15.50 -7.94
CA VAL A 158 -23.73 14.68 -7.53
C VAL A 158 -23.43 13.22 -7.87
N VAL A 159 -23.56 12.35 -6.86
CA VAL A 159 -23.44 10.90 -7.01
C VAL A 159 -24.82 10.27 -6.83
N LEU A 160 -25.27 9.49 -7.80
CA LEU A 160 -26.49 8.68 -7.73
C LEU A 160 -26.12 7.20 -7.61
N THR A 161 -26.71 6.51 -6.63
CA THR A 161 -26.48 5.08 -6.43
C THR A 161 -27.78 4.29 -6.28
N ASN A 162 -27.89 3.21 -7.05
CA ASN A 162 -29.05 2.32 -7.08
C ASN A 162 -30.40 3.06 -7.28
N THR A 163 -30.37 4.20 -7.96
CA THR A 163 -31.52 5.08 -8.25
C THR A 163 -32.26 4.61 -9.51
N PRO A 164 -33.60 4.71 -9.61
CA PRO A 164 -34.31 4.41 -10.86
C PRO A 164 -33.83 5.25 -12.05
N LEU A 165 -33.81 4.67 -13.26
CA LEU A 165 -33.30 5.35 -14.46
C LEU A 165 -34.03 6.66 -14.77
N GLU A 166 -35.35 6.71 -14.54
CA GLU A 166 -36.15 7.92 -14.79
C GLU A 166 -35.64 9.11 -13.97
N ASP A 167 -35.39 8.88 -12.68
CA ASP A 167 -34.80 9.88 -11.77
C ASP A 167 -33.35 10.21 -12.17
N GLN A 168 -32.57 9.20 -12.59
CA GLN A 168 -31.21 9.43 -13.10
C GLN A 168 -31.21 10.34 -14.33
N LEU A 169 -32.15 10.15 -15.26
CA LEU A 169 -32.27 10.99 -16.47
C LEU A 169 -32.68 12.42 -16.13
N GLN A 170 -33.63 12.61 -15.21
CA GLN A 170 -34.05 13.94 -14.77
C GLN A 170 -32.90 14.70 -14.09
N VAL A 171 -32.25 14.06 -13.10
CA VAL A 171 -31.11 14.67 -12.39
C VAL A 171 -29.93 14.88 -13.34
N GLY A 172 -29.68 13.94 -14.26
CA GLY A 172 -28.57 14.01 -15.18
C GLY A 172 -28.68 15.16 -16.18
N GLU A 173 -29.86 15.39 -16.74
CA GLU A 173 -30.11 16.53 -17.64
C GLU A 173 -29.93 17.87 -16.91
N PHE A 174 -30.44 17.98 -15.68
CA PHE A 174 -30.25 19.17 -14.85
C PHE A 174 -28.77 19.41 -14.54
N CYS A 175 -28.05 18.38 -14.08
CA CYS A 175 -26.63 18.50 -13.75
C CYS A 175 -25.80 18.92 -14.97
N HIS A 176 -26.00 18.27 -16.12
CA HIS A 176 -25.27 18.55 -17.35
C HIS A 176 -25.47 20.01 -17.80
N SER A 177 -26.72 20.48 -17.84
CA SER A 177 -27.08 21.83 -18.30
C SER A 177 -26.63 22.95 -17.34
N HIS A 178 -26.38 22.63 -16.06
CA HIS A 178 -25.93 23.61 -15.05
C HIS A 178 -24.44 23.47 -14.68
N GLY A 179 -23.69 22.61 -15.38
CA GLY A 179 -22.26 22.42 -15.14
C GLY A 179 -21.92 21.67 -13.85
N ILE A 180 -22.88 20.96 -13.27
CA ILE A 180 -22.69 20.10 -12.09
C ILE A 180 -22.19 18.75 -12.57
N LYS A 181 -21.13 18.24 -11.94
CA LYS A 181 -20.52 16.95 -12.32
C LYS A 181 -21.38 15.80 -11.81
N LEU A 182 -21.67 14.82 -12.65
CA LEU A 182 -22.49 13.67 -12.32
C LEU A 182 -21.66 12.38 -12.32
N VAL A 183 -21.85 11.56 -11.29
CA VAL A 183 -21.42 10.17 -11.23
C VAL A 183 -22.64 9.30 -10.92
N VAL A 184 -22.85 8.24 -11.70
CA VAL A 184 -23.90 7.24 -11.43
C VAL A 184 -23.25 5.89 -11.26
N ALA A 185 -23.56 5.18 -10.19
CA ALA A 185 -23.01 3.85 -9.95
C ALA A 185 -24.08 2.90 -9.41
N ASP A 186 -24.22 1.73 -10.00
CA ASP A 186 -25.18 0.72 -9.54
C ASP A 186 -24.49 -0.64 -9.42
N THR A 187 -24.80 -1.36 -8.35
CA THR A 187 -24.38 -2.74 -8.12
C THR A 187 -25.59 -3.67 -7.97
N ARG A 188 -25.50 -4.86 -8.59
CA ARG A 188 -26.57 -5.86 -8.68
C ARG A 188 -25.94 -7.25 -8.57
N GLY A 189 -25.85 -7.78 -7.35
CA GLY A 189 -25.14 -9.03 -7.08
C GLY A 189 -23.69 -8.96 -7.56
N LEU A 190 -23.33 -9.81 -8.54
CA LEU A 190 -21.99 -9.89 -9.13
C LEU A 190 -21.73 -8.88 -10.26
N PHE A 191 -22.70 -8.03 -10.59
CA PHE A 191 -22.59 -7.02 -11.63
C PHE A 191 -22.48 -5.61 -11.05
N GLY A 192 -21.76 -4.74 -11.76
CA GLY A 192 -21.67 -3.32 -11.46
C GLY A 192 -21.60 -2.47 -12.72
N GLN A 193 -22.15 -1.26 -12.64
CA GLN A 193 -21.96 -0.22 -13.65
C GLN A 193 -21.51 1.09 -13.01
N LEU A 194 -20.76 1.89 -13.77
CA LEU A 194 -20.32 3.23 -13.43
C LEU A 194 -20.43 4.12 -14.66
N PHE A 195 -21.04 5.29 -14.50
CA PHE A 195 -21.16 6.33 -15.51
C PHE A 195 -20.66 7.67 -14.99
N CYS A 196 -19.95 8.41 -15.83
CA CYS A 196 -19.49 9.76 -15.52
C CYS A 196 -19.91 10.75 -16.60
N ASP A 197 -20.41 11.90 -16.15
CA ASP A 197 -20.68 13.07 -16.98
C ASP A 197 -20.17 14.33 -16.28
N PHE A 198 -19.03 14.82 -16.77
CA PHE A 198 -18.37 16.00 -16.23
C PHE A 198 -18.61 17.25 -17.08
N GLY A 199 -19.68 17.26 -17.86
CA GLY A 199 -20.11 18.38 -18.71
C GLY A 199 -19.32 18.52 -20.01
N GLU A 200 -19.74 19.46 -20.85
CA GLU A 200 -19.16 19.70 -22.17
C GLU A 200 -17.73 20.26 -22.13
N GLU A 201 -17.30 20.79 -20.98
CA GLU A 201 -15.95 21.32 -20.78
C GLU A 201 -15.39 20.92 -19.42
N MET A 202 -14.39 20.03 -19.45
CA MET A 202 -13.54 19.71 -18.32
C MET A 202 -12.06 19.86 -18.71
N ILE A 203 -11.30 20.53 -17.86
CA ILE A 203 -9.86 20.71 -18.02
C ILE A 203 -9.14 19.67 -17.17
N LEU A 204 -8.34 18.83 -17.82
CA LEU A 204 -7.41 17.92 -17.17
C LEU A 204 -6.03 18.58 -17.09
N THR A 205 -5.50 18.76 -15.90
CA THR A 205 -4.15 19.32 -15.69
C THR A 205 -3.07 18.25 -15.69
N ASP A 206 -3.44 17.01 -15.40
CA ASP A 206 -2.57 15.83 -15.48
C ASP A 206 -3.42 14.62 -15.86
N CYS A 207 -3.10 13.97 -16.96
CA CYS A 207 -3.87 12.84 -17.48
C CYS A 207 -3.44 11.48 -16.92
N ASN A 208 -2.26 11.36 -16.30
CA ASN A 208 -1.69 10.04 -15.97
C ASN A 208 -1.13 9.91 -14.54
N GLY A 209 -0.91 11.02 -13.83
CA GLY A 209 -0.44 11.00 -12.46
C GLY A 209 1.04 10.66 -12.28
N GLU A 210 1.76 10.42 -13.37
CA GLU A 210 3.18 10.13 -13.34
C GLU A 210 3.98 11.42 -13.16
N GLN A 211 5.06 11.34 -12.39
CA GLN A 211 5.97 12.47 -12.23
C GLN A 211 6.59 12.84 -13.59
N PRO A 212 6.69 14.14 -13.94
CA PRO A 212 7.32 14.55 -15.18
C PRO A 212 8.74 14.00 -15.31
N LEU A 213 9.01 13.34 -16.43
CA LEU A 213 10.32 12.75 -16.71
C LEU A 213 11.36 13.84 -17.00
N SER A 214 12.63 13.52 -16.77
CA SER A 214 13.75 14.40 -17.13
C SER A 214 14.94 13.60 -17.62
N ALA A 215 15.69 14.17 -18.57
CA ALA A 215 16.89 13.58 -19.13
C ALA A 215 17.97 14.64 -19.36
N VAL A 216 19.23 14.19 -19.42
CA VAL A 216 20.39 15.05 -19.70
C VAL A 216 20.67 15.06 -21.20
N VAL A 217 20.82 16.25 -21.76
CA VAL A 217 21.11 16.48 -23.17
C VAL A 217 22.58 16.25 -23.45
N SER A 218 22.86 15.44 -24.47
CA SER A 218 24.20 15.19 -25.01
C SER A 218 24.49 16.07 -26.22
N MET A 219 23.53 16.18 -27.15
CA MET A 219 23.62 16.98 -28.37
C MET A 219 22.25 17.52 -28.79
N VAL A 220 22.22 18.71 -29.39
CA VAL A 220 21.07 19.22 -30.17
C VAL A 220 21.54 19.58 -31.57
N THR A 221 20.87 19.09 -32.61
CA THR A 221 21.15 19.45 -34.01
C THR A 221 20.51 20.79 -34.37
N LYS A 222 21.11 21.46 -35.36
CA LYS A 222 20.58 22.67 -35.99
C LYS A 222 19.97 22.30 -37.33
N ASP A 223 18.70 21.89 -37.31
CA ASP A 223 18.00 21.27 -38.44
C ASP A 223 16.48 21.55 -38.36
N ASN A 224 15.74 21.11 -39.38
CA ASN A 224 14.28 21.14 -39.40
C ASN A 224 13.70 19.74 -39.73
N PRO A 225 13.21 18.99 -38.72
CA PRO A 225 13.14 19.35 -37.30
C PRO A 225 14.48 19.18 -36.57
N GLY A 226 14.72 19.96 -35.51
CA GLY A 226 15.89 19.77 -34.64
C GLY A 226 15.82 18.44 -33.90
N VAL A 227 16.96 17.78 -33.70
CA VAL A 227 17.07 16.47 -33.06
C VAL A 227 17.88 16.59 -31.77
N VAL A 228 17.31 16.08 -30.68
CA VAL A 228 17.95 16.01 -29.37
C VAL A 228 18.41 14.59 -29.12
N THR A 229 19.68 14.45 -28.70
CA THR A 229 20.26 13.18 -28.25
C THR A 229 20.52 13.27 -26.76
N CYS A 230 20.00 12.30 -26.01
CA CYS A 230 20.22 12.16 -24.56
C CYS A 230 21.53 11.41 -24.27
N LEU A 231 22.05 11.52 -23.05
CA LEU A 231 23.26 10.80 -22.63
C LEU A 231 23.07 9.27 -22.68
N ASP A 232 24.04 8.54 -23.24
CA ASP A 232 23.94 7.12 -23.62
C ASP A 232 23.54 6.14 -22.49
N GLU A 233 23.79 6.49 -21.23
CA GLU A 233 23.51 5.61 -20.09
C GLU A 233 22.05 5.70 -19.58
N ALA A 234 21.25 6.64 -20.08
CA ALA A 234 19.88 6.86 -19.60
C ALA A 234 18.88 7.10 -20.74
N ARG A 235 17.91 6.18 -20.89
CA ARG A 235 16.76 6.36 -21.79
C ARG A 235 15.91 7.55 -21.30
N HIS A 236 15.40 8.35 -22.23
CA HIS A 236 14.57 9.51 -21.86
C HIS A 236 13.18 9.13 -21.35
N GLY A 237 12.61 8.03 -21.86
CA GLY A 237 11.29 7.53 -21.44
C GLY A 237 10.08 8.34 -21.91
N PHE A 238 10.27 9.48 -22.58
CA PHE A 238 9.18 10.23 -23.22
C PHE A 238 8.45 9.46 -24.33
N GLU A 239 7.23 9.89 -24.64
CA GLU A 239 6.38 9.40 -25.72
C GLU A 239 6.15 10.47 -26.80
N SER A 240 5.76 10.07 -28.02
CA SER A 240 5.45 11.05 -29.07
C SER A 240 4.16 11.80 -28.73
N GLY A 241 4.17 13.12 -28.86
CA GLY A 241 3.08 14.00 -28.42
C GLY A 241 3.27 14.54 -26.99
N ASP A 242 4.31 14.10 -26.27
CA ASP A 242 4.73 14.77 -25.03
C ASP A 242 5.21 16.20 -25.31
N PHE A 243 5.12 17.05 -24.28
CA PHE A 243 5.68 18.39 -24.31
C PHE A 243 6.88 18.48 -23.38
N VAL A 244 7.94 19.17 -23.79
CA VAL A 244 9.16 19.34 -23.01
C VAL A 244 9.62 20.79 -22.93
N SER A 245 10.43 21.09 -21.93
CA SER A 245 11.14 22.35 -21.76
C SER A 245 12.63 22.10 -21.51
N PHE A 246 13.47 23.08 -21.82
CA PHE A 246 14.92 22.96 -21.68
C PHE A 246 15.47 24.01 -20.71
N THR A 247 16.50 23.59 -19.98
CA THR A 247 17.32 24.45 -19.10
C THR A 247 18.79 24.08 -19.27
N GLU A 248 19.69 25.01 -18.96
CA GLU A 248 21.14 24.80 -18.94
C GLU A 248 21.79 24.37 -20.27
N VAL A 249 21.10 24.52 -21.40
CA VAL A 249 21.65 24.24 -22.73
C VAL A 249 22.63 25.36 -23.10
N GLN A 250 23.93 25.07 -23.17
CA GLN A 250 24.94 26.08 -23.51
C GLN A 250 25.19 26.11 -25.02
N GLY A 251 25.28 27.32 -25.57
CA GLY A 251 25.50 27.55 -27.01
C GLY A 251 24.20 27.79 -27.78
N MET A 252 23.12 27.10 -27.42
CA MET A 252 21.79 27.25 -28.03
C MET A 252 20.80 27.82 -26.99
N ASN A 253 21.05 29.05 -26.54
CA ASN A 253 20.35 29.68 -25.42
C ASN A 253 18.86 29.95 -25.71
N GLU A 254 18.50 30.06 -26.98
CA GLU A 254 17.13 30.26 -27.44
C GLU A 254 16.20 29.11 -27.05
N LEU A 255 16.78 27.92 -26.78
CA LEU A 255 16.03 26.75 -26.33
C LEU A 255 15.67 26.83 -24.83
N ASN A 256 16.49 27.52 -24.03
CA ASN A 256 16.28 27.63 -22.59
C ASN A 256 15.10 28.55 -22.26
N GLY A 257 14.19 28.08 -21.39
CA GLY A 257 13.05 28.89 -20.93
C GLY A 257 11.98 29.15 -21.99
N THR A 258 11.94 28.33 -23.04
CA THR A 258 10.89 28.34 -24.06
C THR A 258 9.56 27.81 -23.52
N SER A 259 8.46 28.19 -24.20
CA SER A 259 7.17 27.53 -23.97
C SER A 259 7.27 26.03 -24.30
N PRO A 260 6.47 25.16 -23.66
CA PRO A 260 6.59 23.71 -23.87
C PRO A 260 6.52 23.33 -25.35
N ILE A 261 7.47 22.52 -25.80
CA ILE A 261 7.62 22.10 -27.21
C ILE A 261 7.13 20.66 -27.33
N GLU A 262 6.22 20.40 -28.28
CA GLU A 262 5.79 19.05 -28.61
C GLU A 262 6.95 18.25 -29.25
N ILE A 263 7.10 16.99 -28.83
CA ILE A 263 8.18 16.12 -29.31
C ILE A 263 7.65 14.96 -30.15
N LYS A 264 8.54 14.44 -31.00
CA LYS A 264 8.36 13.14 -31.68
C LYS A 264 9.54 12.23 -31.39
N VAL A 265 9.27 11.07 -30.80
CA VAL A 265 10.29 10.10 -30.43
C VAL A 265 10.87 9.44 -31.68
N LEU A 266 12.21 9.42 -31.79
CA LEU A 266 12.94 8.82 -32.91
C LEU A 266 13.62 7.50 -32.49
N GLY A 267 13.89 7.33 -31.20
CA GLY A 267 14.49 6.13 -30.61
C GLY A 267 14.51 6.23 -29.08
N PRO A 268 15.13 5.29 -28.37
CA PRO A 268 15.17 5.30 -26.90
C PRO A 268 16.05 6.42 -26.28
N TYR A 269 16.89 7.06 -27.10
CA TYR A 269 17.83 8.11 -26.69
C TYR A 269 17.67 9.40 -27.50
N THR A 270 16.76 9.44 -28.47
CA THR A 270 16.64 10.55 -29.42
C THR A 270 15.19 10.90 -29.72
N PHE A 271 14.92 12.20 -29.83
CA PHE A 271 13.61 12.73 -30.22
C PHE A 271 13.80 14.04 -31.00
N SER A 272 12.83 14.39 -31.85
CA SER A 272 12.80 15.66 -32.57
C SER A 272 11.95 16.70 -31.85
N ILE A 273 12.31 17.97 -32.02
CA ILE A 273 11.64 19.16 -31.48
C ILE A 273 11.24 20.11 -32.62
N CYS A 274 11.00 21.39 -32.32
CA CYS A 274 10.72 22.43 -33.31
C CYS A 274 11.91 22.67 -34.28
N ASP A 275 11.71 23.57 -35.25
CA ASP A 275 12.78 24.02 -36.16
C ASP A 275 13.87 24.76 -35.38
N THR A 276 15.09 24.22 -35.40
CA THR A 276 16.26 24.83 -34.74
C THR A 276 17.22 25.48 -35.74
N SER A 277 16.91 25.50 -37.04
CA SER A 277 17.80 26.00 -38.10
C SER A 277 18.25 27.46 -37.88
N SER A 278 17.41 28.26 -37.25
CA SER A 278 17.68 29.68 -36.94
C SER A 278 18.38 29.91 -35.60
N PHE A 279 18.59 28.87 -34.79
CA PHE A 279 19.16 29.00 -33.45
C PHE A 279 20.69 29.02 -33.48
N SER A 280 21.29 29.43 -32.37
CA SER A 280 22.74 29.37 -32.17
C SER A 280 23.25 27.91 -32.09
N ASP A 281 24.55 27.69 -32.33
CA ASP A 281 25.11 26.34 -32.34
C ASP A 281 25.23 25.77 -30.92
N TYR A 282 24.81 24.52 -30.74
CA TYR A 282 24.95 23.81 -29.46
C TYR A 282 26.43 23.62 -29.09
N ILE A 283 26.77 23.81 -27.81
CA ILE A 283 28.12 23.61 -27.27
C ILE A 283 28.16 22.41 -26.32
N ARG A 284 27.40 22.44 -25.23
CA ARG A 284 27.39 21.38 -24.19
C ARG A 284 26.22 21.54 -23.21
N GLY A 285 25.96 20.48 -22.46
CA GLY A 285 25.07 20.48 -21.31
C GLY A 285 23.60 20.62 -21.70
N GLY A 286 22.75 20.69 -20.69
CA GLY A 286 21.32 20.84 -20.86
C GLY A 286 20.53 19.75 -20.16
N ILE A 287 19.39 20.16 -19.63
CA ILE A 287 18.41 19.28 -19.01
C ILE A 287 17.11 19.49 -19.76
N VAL A 288 16.52 18.38 -20.23
CA VAL A 288 15.17 18.37 -20.76
C VAL A 288 14.22 17.87 -19.67
N SER A 289 13.08 18.55 -19.51
CA SER A 289 12.04 18.21 -18.54
C SER A 289 10.69 18.16 -19.22
N GLN A 290 9.96 17.06 -19.04
CA GLN A 290 8.58 16.92 -19.51
C GLN A 290 7.68 17.96 -18.82
N VAL A 291 6.70 18.47 -19.55
CA VAL A 291 5.68 19.39 -19.06
C VAL A 291 4.32 18.80 -19.38
N LYS A 292 3.48 18.65 -18.35
CA LYS A 292 2.08 18.22 -18.55
C LYS A 292 1.27 19.46 -18.96
N VAL A 293 0.76 19.46 -20.18
CA VAL A 293 -0.09 20.54 -20.69
C VAL A 293 -1.56 20.26 -20.40
N PRO A 294 -2.37 21.27 -20.00
CA PRO A 294 -3.78 21.06 -19.76
C PRO A 294 -4.52 20.59 -21.02
N LYS A 295 -5.38 19.58 -20.88
CA LYS A 295 -6.21 19.03 -21.96
C LYS A 295 -7.68 19.25 -21.68
N LYS A 296 -8.40 19.83 -22.63
CA LYS A 296 -9.87 19.93 -22.58
C LYS A 296 -10.50 18.63 -23.08
N ILE A 297 -11.48 18.13 -22.34
CA ILE A 297 -12.33 16.99 -22.72
C ILE A 297 -13.81 17.37 -22.56
N SER A 298 -14.68 16.65 -23.27
CA SER A 298 -16.12 16.90 -23.32
C SER A 298 -16.88 15.60 -23.09
N PHE A 299 -17.92 15.66 -22.26
CA PHE A 299 -18.83 14.55 -21.96
C PHE A 299 -20.16 14.78 -22.68
N LYS A 300 -20.80 13.71 -23.16
CA LYS A 300 -22.22 13.69 -23.50
C LYS A 300 -23.06 13.60 -22.23
N SER A 301 -24.29 14.14 -22.26
CA SER A 301 -25.27 13.94 -21.20
C SER A 301 -25.64 12.46 -21.02
N LEU A 302 -26.20 12.10 -19.87
CA LEU A 302 -26.65 10.72 -19.60
C LEU A 302 -27.59 10.20 -20.70
N LEU A 303 -28.58 11.01 -21.11
CA LEU A 303 -29.54 10.63 -22.15
C LEU A 303 -28.86 10.36 -23.50
N ALA A 304 -27.97 11.25 -23.92
CA ALA A 304 -27.23 11.10 -25.17
C ALA A 304 -26.25 9.90 -25.12
N SER A 305 -25.59 9.70 -23.98
CA SER A 305 -24.65 8.60 -23.77
C SER A 305 -25.34 7.23 -23.64
N LEU A 306 -26.59 7.19 -23.16
CA LEU A 306 -27.40 5.98 -23.14
C LEU A 306 -27.76 5.50 -24.56
N ALA A 307 -27.87 6.43 -25.51
CA ALA A 307 -28.13 6.11 -26.91
C ALA A 307 -26.83 5.82 -27.69
N GLU A 308 -25.74 6.52 -27.38
CA GLU A 308 -24.44 6.41 -28.04
C GLU A 308 -23.31 6.23 -27.02
N PRO A 309 -23.21 5.05 -26.37
CA PRO A 309 -22.29 4.82 -25.27
C PRO A 309 -20.85 4.71 -25.76
N TYR A 310 -19.94 5.18 -24.91
CA TYR A 310 -18.51 4.88 -25.02
C TYR A 310 -18.10 4.07 -23.80
N PHE A 311 -17.55 2.87 -24.04
CA PHE A 311 -17.23 1.91 -23.00
C PHE A 311 -15.75 1.91 -22.63
N VAL A 312 -15.47 1.86 -21.32
CA VAL A 312 -14.17 1.48 -20.77
C VAL A 312 -14.20 -0.02 -20.47
N THR A 313 -13.33 -0.77 -21.13
CA THR A 313 -13.21 -2.23 -20.93
C THR A 313 -12.50 -2.52 -19.62
N THR A 314 -13.14 -3.29 -18.72
CA THR A 314 -12.55 -3.74 -17.45
C THR A 314 -11.79 -5.07 -17.58
N ASP A 315 -12.23 -5.92 -18.50
CA ASP A 315 -11.65 -7.23 -18.77
C ASP A 315 -11.66 -7.47 -20.27
N TYR A 316 -10.47 -7.57 -20.87
CA TYR A 316 -10.32 -7.76 -22.30
C TYR A 316 -10.79 -9.15 -22.76
N ALA A 317 -10.82 -10.15 -21.88
CA ALA A 317 -11.44 -11.45 -22.17
C ALA A 317 -12.97 -11.36 -22.28
N LYS A 318 -13.56 -10.29 -21.74
CA LYS A 318 -15.00 -10.01 -21.74
C LYS A 318 -15.37 -8.78 -22.57
N ALA A 319 -14.57 -8.41 -23.56
CA ALA A 319 -14.70 -7.14 -24.30
C ALA A 319 -16.06 -6.94 -25.01
N SER A 320 -16.82 -8.00 -25.28
CA SER A 320 -18.18 -7.93 -25.84
C SER A 320 -19.28 -7.69 -24.81
N ARG A 321 -19.04 -7.97 -23.52
CA ARG A 321 -20.05 -7.87 -22.46
C ARG A 321 -20.53 -6.46 -22.14
N PRO A 322 -19.72 -5.38 -22.20
CA PRO A 322 -20.20 -4.03 -21.89
C PRO A 322 -21.45 -3.62 -22.67
N ALA A 323 -21.53 -3.93 -23.97
CA ALA A 323 -22.69 -3.62 -24.79
C ALA A 323 -23.95 -4.43 -24.36
N GLN A 324 -23.75 -5.71 -24.03
CA GLN A 324 -24.83 -6.59 -23.56
C GLN A 324 -25.37 -6.14 -22.19
N LEU A 325 -24.46 -5.81 -21.26
CA LEU A 325 -24.80 -5.32 -19.93
C LEU A 325 -25.45 -3.93 -19.98
N HIS A 326 -25.05 -3.08 -20.93
CA HIS A 326 -25.71 -1.79 -21.14
C HIS A 326 -27.20 -1.93 -21.45
N VAL A 327 -27.56 -2.91 -22.30
CA VAL A 327 -28.96 -3.26 -22.56
C VAL A 327 -29.59 -3.94 -21.32
N GLY A 328 -28.88 -4.86 -20.68
CA GLY A 328 -29.35 -5.59 -19.50
C GLY A 328 -29.73 -4.69 -18.32
N PHE A 329 -28.91 -3.70 -17.98
CA PHE A 329 -29.21 -2.74 -16.91
C PHE A 329 -30.39 -1.83 -17.24
N GLN A 330 -30.57 -1.43 -18.50
CA GLN A 330 -31.76 -0.69 -18.93
C GLN A 330 -33.03 -1.55 -18.79
N ALA A 331 -32.98 -2.81 -19.22
CA ALA A 331 -34.06 -3.76 -19.04
C ALA A 331 -34.38 -3.99 -17.55
N LEU A 332 -33.35 -4.04 -16.69
CA LEU A 332 -33.52 -4.20 -15.25
C LEU A 332 -34.22 -2.99 -14.61
N HIS A 333 -33.89 -1.78 -15.05
CA HIS A 333 -34.62 -0.58 -14.63
C HIS A 333 -36.09 -0.61 -15.08
N GLN A 334 -36.37 -1.06 -16.31
CA GLN A 334 -37.76 -1.23 -16.78
C GLN A 334 -38.52 -2.28 -15.97
N PHE A 335 -37.88 -3.42 -15.65
CA PHE A 335 -38.47 -4.45 -14.80
C PHE A 335 -38.82 -3.88 -13.41
N CYS A 336 -37.88 -3.16 -12.79
CA CYS A 336 -38.10 -2.55 -11.48
C CYS A 336 -39.21 -1.50 -11.50
N ALA A 337 -39.34 -0.72 -12.58
CA ALA A 337 -40.42 0.24 -12.74
C ALA A 337 -41.80 -0.45 -12.89
N GLN A 338 -41.87 -1.57 -13.62
CA GLN A 338 -43.11 -2.33 -13.82
C GLN A 338 -43.58 -3.06 -12.55
N HIS A 339 -42.65 -3.62 -11.77
CA HIS A 339 -42.98 -4.49 -10.63
C HIS A 339 -42.76 -3.86 -9.26
N GLY A 340 -42.06 -2.71 -9.16
CA GLY A 340 -41.69 -2.09 -7.89
C GLY A 340 -40.66 -2.88 -7.07
N ARG A 341 -40.00 -3.88 -7.68
CA ARG A 341 -39.01 -4.77 -7.06
C ARG A 341 -37.97 -5.23 -8.09
N PRO A 342 -36.76 -5.63 -7.66
CA PRO A 342 -35.86 -6.38 -8.54
C PRO A 342 -36.42 -7.79 -8.84
N PRO A 343 -35.90 -8.46 -9.89
CA PRO A 343 -36.12 -9.89 -10.11
C PRO A 343 -35.80 -10.73 -8.87
N ARG A 344 -36.58 -11.79 -8.64
CA ARG A 344 -36.38 -12.73 -7.53
C ARG A 344 -35.11 -13.58 -7.76
N PRO A 345 -34.35 -13.88 -6.68
CA PRO A 345 -33.17 -14.73 -6.77
C PRO A 345 -33.46 -16.10 -7.39
N HIS A 346 -32.71 -16.48 -8.43
CA HIS A 346 -32.75 -17.82 -9.05
C HIS A 346 -34.17 -18.34 -9.41
N ASN A 347 -35.12 -17.45 -9.71
CA ASN A 347 -36.51 -17.85 -9.97
C ASN A 347 -36.69 -18.47 -11.38
N GLU A 348 -36.91 -19.78 -11.42
CA GLU A 348 -37.11 -20.57 -12.65
C GLU A 348 -38.38 -21.46 -12.63
N VAL A 349 -39.20 -21.44 -11.57
CA VAL A 349 -40.31 -22.41 -11.40
C VAL A 349 -41.71 -21.76 -11.55
N ASP A 350 -42.56 -22.42 -12.35
CA ASP A 350 -44.01 -22.30 -12.55
C ASP A 350 -44.58 -20.91 -12.97
N GLY A 351 -44.61 -20.68 -14.29
CA GLY A 351 -45.61 -19.84 -14.96
C GLY A 351 -45.37 -18.32 -14.97
N TRP A 352 -44.43 -17.81 -14.18
CA TRP A 352 -43.99 -16.40 -14.19
C TRP A 352 -42.49 -16.29 -13.87
N GLU A 353 -41.65 -16.42 -14.89
CA GLU A 353 -40.18 -16.44 -14.79
C GLU A 353 -39.60 -15.03 -14.93
N ASP A 354 -39.20 -14.41 -13.81
CA ASP A 354 -38.64 -13.04 -13.81
C ASP A 354 -37.41 -12.91 -14.76
N ALA A 355 -36.61 -13.97 -14.90
CA ALA A 355 -35.44 -13.98 -15.78
C ALA A 355 -35.81 -13.99 -17.28
N THR A 356 -36.83 -14.77 -17.66
CA THR A 356 -37.35 -14.79 -19.04
C THR A 356 -38.01 -13.46 -19.40
N GLU A 357 -38.69 -12.83 -18.44
CA GLU A 357 -39.22 -11.48 -18.59
C GLU A 357 -38.10 -10.45 -18.81
N LEU A 358 -37.00 -10.52 -18.04
CA LEU A 358 -35.86 -9.62 -18.23
C LEU A 358 -35.21 -9.78 -19.61
N VAL A 359 -35.06 -11.00 -20.11
CA VAL A 359 -34.60 -11.27 -21.49
C VAL A 359 -35.53 -10.63 -22.51
N THR A 360 -36.84 -10.75 -22.32
CA THR A 360 -37.84 -10.15 -23.23
C THR A 360 -37.73 -8.62 -23.24
N LEU A 361 -37.56 -8.00 -22.06
CA LEU A 361 -37.34 -6.55 -21.95
C LEU A 361 -36.02 -6.13 -22.62
N ALA A 362 -34.94 -6.90 -22.44
CA ALA A 362 -33.66 -6.63 -23.08
C ALA A 362 -33.75 -6.72 -24.62
N GLN A 363 -34.46 -7.71 -25.16
CA GLN A 363 -34.75 -7.80 -26.59
C GLN A 363 -35.51 -6.58 -27.09
N ALA A 364 -36.51 -6.10 -26.35
CA ALA A 364 -37.27 -4.90 -26.68
C ALA A 364 -36.42 -3.62 -26.63
N VAL A 365 -35.51 -3.49 -25.65
CA VAL A 365 -34.55 -2.38 -25.56
C VAL A 365 -33.60 -2.42 -26.76
N ASN A 366 -33.01 -3.57 -27.06
CA ASN A 366 -32.08 -3.74 -28.19
C ASN A 366 -32.74 -3.41 -29.54
N ALA A 367 -34.00 -3.84 -29.74
CA ALA A 367 -34.75 -3.54 -30.97
C ALA A 367 -35.08 -2.04 -31.16
N ARG A 368 -35.09 -1.26 -30.07
CA ARG A 368 -35.31 0.20 -30.09
C ARG A 368 -34.01 1.00 -30.08
N ALA A 369 -32.87 0.35 -29.84
CA ALA A 369 -31.57 0.99 -29.81
C ALA A 369 -31.20 1.53 -31.20
N GLN A 370 -30.31 2.52 -31.24
CA GLN A 370 -29.78 3.02 -32.50
C GLN A 370 -28.96 1.93 -33.21
N PRO A 371 -28.83 1.94 -34.55
CA PRO A 371 -28.11 0.90 -35.30
C PRO A 371 -26.67 0.66 -34.85
N ALA A 372 -25.99 1.67 -34.29
CA ALA A 372 -24.63 1.56 -33.79
C ALA A 372 -24.51 0.82 -32.44
N LEU A 373 -25.60 0.76 -31.65
CA LEU A 373 -25.69 0.08 -30.35
C LEU A 373 -26.44 -1.25 -30.45
N GLN A 374 -27.33 -1.38 -31.43
CA GLN A 374 -28.11 -2.59 -31.67
C GLN A 374 -27.17 -3.79 -31.86
N GLN A 375 -27.33 -4.79 -30.98
CA GLN A 375 -26.59 -6.05 -31.04
C GLN A 375 -27.31 -7.02 -31.97
N ASP A 376 -26.58 -7.64 -32.90
CA ASP A 376 -27.12 -8.67 -33.80
C ASP A 376 -27.66 -9.88 -33.02
N SER A 377 -26.98 -10.25 -31.94
CA SER A 377 -27.39 -11.31 -31.02
C SER A 377 -27.21 -10.85 -29.57
N LEU A 378 -28.28 -10.96 -28.77
CA LEU A 378 -28.20 -10.78 -27.32
C LEU A 378 -27.72 -12.06 -26.64
N ASP A 379 -26.84 -11.91 -25.65
CA ASP A 379 -26.42 -12.99 -24.78
C ASP A 379 -27.49 -13.23 -23.69
N GLU A 380 -28.44 -14.12 -23.99
CA GLU A 380 -29.55 -14.41 -23.09
C GLU A 380 -29.10 -15.05 -21.77
N ASP A 381 -28.02 -15.84 -21.78
CA ASP A 381 -27.48 -16.47 -20.56
C ASP A 381 -26.90 -15.41 -19.61
N LEU A 382 -26.16 -14.45 -20.15
CA LEU A 382 -25.65 -13.30 -19.38
C LEU A 382 -26.80 -12.49 -18.75
N ILE A 383 -27.86 -12.23 -19.50
CA ILE A 383 -29.03 -11.47 -19.01
C ILE A 383 -29.83 -12.27 -17.97
N ARG A 384 -29.98 -13.59 -18.15
CA ARG A 384 -30.59 -14.47 -17.13
C ARG A 384 -29.79 -14.45 -15.84
N LYS A 385 -28.46 -14.55 -15.92
CA LYS A 385 -27.57 -14.42 -14.75
C LYS A 385 -27.70 -13.08 -14.05
N LEU A 386 -27.84 -11.98 -14.81
CA LEU A 386 -28.15 -10.66 -14.25
C LEU A 386 -29.47 -10.69 -13.47
N ALA A 387 -30.53 -11.31 -14.00
CA ALA A 387 -31.80 -11.45 -13.28
C ALA A 387 -31.63 -12.25 -11.98
N TYR A 388 -30.94 -13.41 -12.03
CA TYR A 388 -30.79 -14.29 -10.86
C TYR A 388 -30.10 -13.63 -9.69
N VAL A 389 -29.14 -12.73 -9.94
CA VAL A 389 -28.38 -12.06 -8.88
C VAL A 389 -28.82 -10.61 -8.65
N ALA A 390 -29.87 -10.13 -9.33
CA ALA A 390 -30.26 -8.71 -9.33
C ALA A 390 -30.65 -8.17 -7.94
N ALA A 391 -31.23 -9.03 -7.09
CA ALA A 391 -31.58 -8.69 -5.72
C ALA A 391 -30.38 -8.80 -4.74
N GLY A 392 -29.22 -9.25 -5.22
CA GLY A 392 -28.02 -9.40 -4.43
C GLY A 392 -27.33 -8.07 -4.10
N ASP A 393 -26.71 -8.02 -2.93
CA ASP A 393 -25.93 -6.89 -2.43
C ASP A 393 -24.63 -7.42 -1.79
N LEU A 394 -23.53 -7.31 -2.53
CA LEU A 394 -22.24 -7.90 -2.17
C LEU A 394 -21.23 -6.83 -1.75
N ALA A 395 -20.70 -6.96 -0.53
CA ALA A 395 -19.66 -6.06 -0.03
C ALA A 395 -18.43 -5.95 -0.95
N PRO A 396 -17.90 -7.03 -1.57
CA PRO A 396 -16.75 -6.93 -2.47
C PRO A 396 -17.00 -6.11 -3.74
N ILE A 397 -18.18 -6.26 -4.36
CA ILE A 397 -18.57 -5.50 -5.56
C ILE A 397 -18.78 -4.03 -5.19
N ASN A 398 -19.41 -3.76 -4.04
CA ASN A 398 -19.56 -2.39 -3.53
C ASN A 398 -18.21 -1.76 -3.18
N ALA A 399 -17.26 -2.51 -2.62
CA ALA A 399 -15.89 -2.04 -2.37
C ALA A 399 -15.16 -1.70 -3.68
N PHE A 400 -15.26 -2.57 -4.69
CA PHE A 400 -14.66 -2.35 -6.00
C PHE A 400 -15.23 -1.10 -6.68
N ILE A 401 -16.53 -1.11 -6.99
CA ILE A 401 -17.19 0.00 -7.70
C ILE A 401 -17.19 1.27 -6.84
N GLY A 402 -17.33 1.16 -5.52
CA GLY A 402 -17.30 2.30 -4.61
C GLY A 402 -15.93 2.98 -4.54
N GLY A 403 -14.84 2.21 -4.60
CA GLY A 403 -13.48 2.74 -4.74
C GLY A 403 -13.28 3.48 -6.07
N LEU A 404 -13.79 2.92 -7.17
CA LEU A 404 -13.75 3.55 -8.49
C LEU A 404 -14.57 4.85 -8.54
N ALA A 405 -15.85 4.79 -8.16
CA ALA A 405 -16.77 5.93 -8.21
C ALA A 405 -16.29 7.07 -7.30
N ALA A 406 -15.78 6.76 -6.11
CA ALA A 406 -15.17 7.78 -5.25
C ALA A 406 -13.92 8.40 -5.90
N GLN A 407 -13.09 7.61 -6.58
CA GLN A 407 -11.96 8.16 -7.34
C GLN A 407 -12.43 9.09 -8.45
N GLU A 408 -13.49 8.75 -9.19
CA GLU A 408 -14.07 9.62 -10.22
C GLU A 408 -14.60 10.94 -9.65
N VAL A 409 -15.18 10.93 -8.44
CA VAL A 409 -15.55 12.16 -7.74
C VAL A 409 -14.34 13.04 -7.44
N LEU A 410 -13.22 12.45 -7.00
CA LEU A 410 -11.98 13.21 -6.78
C LEU A 410 -11.46 13.83 -8.09
N LYS A 411 -11.51 13.09 -9.21
CA LYS A 411 -11.13 13.60 -10.54
C LYS A 411 -12.04 14.76 -10.97
N ALA A 412 -13.35 14.61 -10.79
CA ALA A 412 -14.35 15.63 -11.11
C ALA A 412 -14.09 16.95 -10.38
N CYS A 413 -13.65 16.87 -9.13
CA CYS A 413 -13.36 18.03 -8.30
C CYS A 413 -12.03 18.71 -8.67
N SER A 414 -11.03 17.97 -9.13
CA SER A 414 -9.65 18.45 -9.18
C SER A 414 -9.04 18.59 -10.58
N GLY A 415 -9.65 18.00 -11.62
CA GLY A 415 -9.04 17.93 -12.95
C GLY A 415 -7.76 17.10 -13.00
N LYS A 416 -7.53 16.26 -11.97
CA LYS A 416 -6.38 15.36 -11.87
C LYS A 416 -6.78 13.96 -12.33
N PHE A 417 -5.94 13.34 -13.14
CA PHE A 417 -6.13 12.05 -13.81
C PHE A 417 -7.17 12.04 -14.93
N THR A 418 -7.13 10.99 -15.75
CA THR A 418 -8.12 10.79 -16.82
C THR A 418 -9.40 10.17 -16.22
N PRO A 419 -10.58 10.76 -16.41
CA PRO A 419 -11.85 10.17 -15.99
C PRO A 419 -12.24 8.92 -16.76
N VAL A 420 -13.15 8.13 -16.20
CA VAL A 420 -13.93 7.16 -16.99
C VAL A 420 -14.76 7.95 -18.00
N MET A 421 -14.50 7.71 -19.29
CA MET A 421 -15.29 8.23 -20.40
C MET A 421 -15.92 7.02 -21.08
N GLN A 422 -17.24 6.83 -21.11
CA GLN A 422 -18.16 7.35 -20.10
C GLN A 422 -18.82 6.23 -19.29
N TRP A 423 -18.97 5.04 -19.86
CA TRP A 423 -19.56 3.87 -19.20
C TRP A 423 -18.51 2.82 -18.88
N LEU A 424 -18.59 2.25 -17.69
CA LEU A 424 -17.81 1.11 -17.26
C LEU A 424 -18.77 0.06 -16.73
N TYR A 425 -18.68 -1.16 -17.25
CA TYR A 425 -19.43 -2.33 -16.81
C TYR A 425 -18.47 -3.38 -16.30
N PHE A 426 -18.82 -4.01 -15.19
CA PHE A 426 -18.03 -5.06 -14.55
C PHE A 426 -18.92 -6.22 -14.15
N ASP A 427 -18.41 -7.44 -14.30
CA ASP A 427 -19.01 -8.64 -13.72
C ASP A 427 -17.94 -9.57 -13.16
N ALA A 428 -18.28 -10.25 -12.07
CA ALA A 428 -17.47 -11.29 -11.45
C ALA A 428 -18.21 -12.64 -11.41
N LEU A 429 -18.85 -13.00 -12.52
CA LEU A 429 -19.66 -14.22 -12.63
C LEU A 429 -18.89 -15.51 -12.31
N GLU A 430 -17.57 -15.49 -12.44
CA GLU A 430 -16.68 -16.60 -12.05
C GLU A 430 -16.69 -16.87 -10.53
N CYS A 431 -17.33 -16.02 -9.72
CA CYS A 431 -17.57 -16.29 -8.30
C CYS A 431 -18.73 -17.24 -8.06
N LEU A 432 -19.61 -17.47 -9.03
CA LEU A 432 -20.67 -18.47 -8.91
C LEU A 432 -20.04 -19.88 -8.85
N PRO A 433 -20.68 -20.84 -8.16
CA PRO A 433 -20.16 -22.21 -8.06
C PRO A 433 -20.01 -22.85 -9.45
N GLU A 434 -18.92 -23.60 -9.64
CA GLU A 434 -18.66 -24.36 -10.88
C GLU A 434 -19.79 -25.37 -11.18
N ASP A 435 -20.40 -25.97 -10.15
CA ASP A 435 -21.64 -26.74 -10.27
C ASP A 435 -22.87 -25.84 -10.11
N THR A 436 -23.39 -25.36 -11.24
CA THR A 436 -24.57 -24.47 -11.29
C THR A 436 -25.85 -25.07 -10.72
N LYS A 437 -25.94 -26.41 -10.60
CA LYS A 437 -27.12 -27.08 -10.01
C LYS A 437 -27.17 -26.96 -8.48
N ALA A 438 -26.09 -26.47 -7.85
CA ALA A 438 -26.01 -26.30 -6.40
C ALA A 438 -26.89 -25.14 -5.89
N LEU A 439 -27.21 -24.17 -6.76
CA LEU A 439 -28.02 -22.99 -6.46
C LEU A 439 -29.49 -23.22 -6.87
N THR A 440 -30.40 -23.01 -5.93
CA THR A 440 -31.85 -23.08 -6.15
C THR A 440 -32.52 -21.84 -5.55
N GLU A 441 -33.72 -21.49 -6.03
CA GLU A 441 -34.52 -20.39 -5.47
C GLU A 441 -34.68 -20.54 -3.94
N GLU A 442 -34.98 -21.75 -3.46
CA GLU A 442 -35.17 -22.04 -2.02
C GLU A 442 -33.96 -21.63 -1.16
N LYS A 443 -32.73 -21.96 -1.60
CA LYS A 443 -31.51 -21.63 -0.87
C LYS A 443 -31.18 -20.13 -0.88
N CYS A 444 -31.73 -19.40 -1.85
CA CYS A 444 -31.49 -17.97 -2.04
C CYS A 444 -32.61 -17.10 -1.45
N LEU A 445 -33.63 -17.71 -0.82
CA LEU A 445 -34.70 -16.97 -0.17
C LEU A 445 -34.16 -16.16 1.03
N PRO A 446 -34.63 -14.91 1.22
CA PRO A 446 -34.24 -14.10 2.36
C PRO A 446 -34.80 -14.69 3.66
N CYS A 447 -33.98 -14.67 4.72
CA CYS A 447 -34.30 -15.24 6.03
C CYS A 447 -34.35 -14.20 7.15
N GLN A 448 -34.52 -12.91 6.80
CA GLN A 448 -34.43 -11.78 7.74
C GLN A 448 -33.10 -11.78 8.50
N ASN A 449 -32.03 -11.99 7.75
CA ASN A 449 -30.68 -12.08 8.25
C ASN A 449 -29.83 -10.96 7.62
N ARG A 450 -28.81 -10.50 8.34
CA ARG A 450 -27.85 -9.51 7.83
C ARG A 450 -27.14 -9.93 6.55
N TYR A 451 -27.10 -11.23 6.24
CA TYR A 451 -26.48 -11.78 5.03
C TYR A 451 -27.48 -12.00 3.88
N ASP A 452 -28.75 -11.57 3.98
CA ASP A 452 -29.78 -11.81 2.96
C ASP A 452 -29.36 -11.33 1.56
N GLY A 453 -28.65 -10.19 1.45
CA GLY A 453 -28.14 -9.68 0.17
C GLY A 453 -27.05 -10.56 -0.44
N GLN A 454 -26.27 -11.27 0.36
CA GLN A 454 -25.24 -12.20 -0.11
C GLN A 454 -25.81 -13.60 -0.39
N VAL A 455 -26.71 -14.08 0.47
CA VAL A 455 -27.44 -15.35 0.31
C VAL A 455 -28.29 -15.34 -0.97
N ALA A 456 -28.82 -14.19 -1.38
CA ALA A 456 -29.53 -14.03 -2.64
C ALA A 456 -28.67 -14.35 -3.89
N VAL A 457 -27.33 -14.40 -3.76
CA VAL A 457 -26.42 -14.73 -4.87
C VAL A 457 -25.84 -16.14 -4.72
N PHE A 458 -25.42 -16.50 -3.51
CA PHE A 458 -24.64 -17.71 -3.27
C PHE A 458 -25.37 -18.82 -2.50
N GLY A 459 -26.58 -18.52 -2.01
CA GLY A 459 -27.36 -19.42 -1.16
C GLY A 459 -26.84 -19.55 0.27
N SER A 460 -27.66 -20.15 1.13
CA SER A 460 -27.37 -20.37 2.56
C SER A 460 -26.15 -21.27 2.81
N ASP A 461 -25.92 -22.26 1.96
CA ASP A 461 -24.87 -23.27 2.17
C ASP A 461 -23.47 -22.65 2.11
N LEU A 462 -23.22 -21.75 1.14
CA LEU A 462 -21.96 -21.02 1.08
C LEU A 462 -21.81 -20.09 2.28
N GLN A 463 -22.90 -19.43 2.71
CA GLN A 463 -22.88 -18.56 3.88
C GLN A 463 -22.47 -19.31 5.16
N GLU A 464 -22.95 -20.54 5.35
CA GLU A 464 -22.50 -21.40 6.44
C GLU A 464 -21.02 -21.79 6.31
N LYS A 465 -20.57 -22.12 5.09
CA LYS A 465 -19.17 -22.46 4.83
C LYS A 465 -18.24 -21.29 5.16
N LEU A 466 -18.62 -20.07 4.80
CA LEU A 466 -17.94 -18.82 5.15
C LEU A 466 -17.87 -18.62 6.67
N GLY A 467 -18.97 -18.89 7.38
CA GLY A 467 -19.02 -18.81 8.84
C GLY A 467 -18.01 -19.73 9.54
N LYS A 468 -17.69 -20.90 8.95
CA LYS A 468 -16.78 -21.90 9.53
C LYS A 468 -15.30 -21.66 9.18
N GLN A 469 -14.98 -20.68 8.35
CA GLN A 469 -13.61 -20.45 7.89
C GLN A 469 -12.66 -19.97 8.99
N ARG A 470 -11.40 -20.39 8.90
CA ARG A 470 -10.28 -20.00 9.75
C ARG A 470 -9.20 -19.30 8.92
N TYR A 471 -9.19 -17.97 8.95
CA TYR A 471 -8.27 -17.17 8.14
C TYR A 471 -7.21 -16.47 8.98
N PHE A 472 -5.99 -16.39 8.44
CA PHE A 472 -4.92 -15.58 9.00
C PHE A 472 -4.69 -14.33 8.15
N LEU A 473 -4.90 -13.16 8.74
CA LEU A 473 -4.66 -11.86 8.13
C LEU A 473 -3.32 -11.30 8.62
N VAL A 474 -2.38 -11.10 7.69
CA VAL A 474 -1.05 -10.59 8.00
C VAL A 474 -0.95 -9.11 7.63
N GLY A 475 -1.05 -8.25 8.65
CA GLY A 475 -1.08 -6.80 8.52
C GLY A 475 -2.47 -6.20 8.82
N ALA A 476 -2.49 -5.08 9.54
CA ALA A 476 -3.67 -4.32 9.92
C ALA A 476 -3.57 -2.85 9.43
N GLY A 477 -2.81 -2.61 8.37
CA GLY A 477 -2.73 -1.32 7.67
C GLY A 477 -3.97 -1.04 6.80
N ALA A 478 -3.79 -0.29 5.70
CA ALA A 478 -4.91 0.13 4.85
C ALA A 478 -5.67 -1.05 4.24
N ILE A 479 -4.94 -1.98 3.59
CA ILE A 479 -5.50 -3.22 3.04
C ILE A 479 -6.13 -4.07 4.16
N GLY A 480 -5.47 -4.15 5.32
CA GLY A 480 -5.95 -4.94 6.46
C GLY A 480 -7.28 -4.43 7.03
N CYS A 481 -7.45 -3.10 7.13
CA CYS A 481 -8.71 -2.49 7.55
C CYS A 481 -9.86 -2.78 6.56
N GLU A 482 -9.60 -2.65 5.26
CA GLU A 482 -10.58 -2.97 4.22
C GLU A 482 -10.92 -4.47 4.19
N LEU A 483 -9.93 -5.36 4.37
CA LEU A 483 -10.15 -6.80 4.43
C LEU A 483 -11.00 -7.17 5.64
N LEU A 484 -10.69 -6.65 6.84
CA LEU A 484 -11.49 -6.92 8.03
C LEU A 484 -12.93 -6.41 7.90
N LYS A 485 -13.15 -5.23 7.28
CA LYS A 485 -14.51 -4.76 6.97
C LYS A 485 -15.22 -5.72 6.03
N ASN A 486 -14.57 -6.14 4.94
CA ASN A 486 -15.19 -7.08 4.01
C ASN A 486 -15.45 -8.44 4.67
N PHE A 487 -14.54 -8.98 5.47
CA PHE A 487 -14.74 -10.21 6.23
C PHE A 487 -15.92 -10.11 7.18
N ALA A 488 -16.08 -8.98 7.88
CA ALA A 488 -17.22 -8.71 8.74
C ALA A 488 -18.54 -8.68 7.96
N MET A 489 -18.57 -8.09 6.77
CA MET A 489 -19.77 -8.05 5.91
C MET A 489 -20.09 -9.41 5.28
N ILE A 490 -19.06 -10.13 4.83
CA ILE A 490 -19.16 -11.47 4.25
C ILE A 490 -19.63 -12.50 5.29
N GLY A 491 -19.31 -12.29 6.56
CA GLY A 491 -19.57 -13.26 7.63
C GLY A 491 -18.47 -14.32 7.76
N LEU A 492 -17.25 -14.02 7.29
CA LEU A 492 -16.10 -14.93 7.34
C LEU A 492 -15.71 -15.21 8.80
N GLY A 493 -15.66 -16.47 9.20
CA GLY A 493 -15.29 -16.88 10.55
C GLY A 493 -16.29 -16.46 11.63
N CYS A 494 -17.53 -16.11 11.27
CA CYS A 494 -18.57 -15.68 12.21
C CYS A 494 -19.38 -16.85 12.83
N GLY A 495 -19.23 -18.06 12.28
CA GLY A 495 -19.90 -19.26 12.73
C GLY A 495 -19.15 -20.00 13.84
N GLU A 496 -19.75 -21.07 14.34
CA GLU A 496 -19.08 -21.97 15.26
C GLU A 496 -17.91 -22.69 14.56
N GLY A 497 -16.74 -22.71 15.20
CA GLY A 497 -15.51 -23.27 14.63
C GLY A 497 -14.73 -22.31 13.71
N GLY A 498 -15.35 -21.21 13.27
CA GLY A 498 -14.69 -20.15 12.49
C GLY A 498 -13.94 -19.14 13.36
N ALA A 499 -12.89 -18.53 12.79
CA ALA A 499 -12.14 -17.45 13.41
C ALA A 499 -11.26 -16.69 12.40
N VAL A 500 -11.03 -15.41 12.62
CA VAL A 500 -10.02 -14.62 11.92
C VAL A 500 -8.91 -14.26 12.91
N THR A 501 -7.67 -14.63 12.62
CA THR A 501 -6.51 -14.15 13.37
C THR A 501 -5.90 -12.99 12.60
N VAL A 502 -5.73 -11.82 13.21
CA VAL A 502 -5.03 -10.67 12.62
C VAL A 502 -3.78 -10.36 13.42
N THR A 503 -2.65 -10.13 12.72
CA THR A 503 -1.41 -9.72 13.39
C THR A 503 -0.81 -8.48 12.74
N ASP A 504 -0.39 -7.53 13.57
CA ASP A 504 0.36 -6.35 13.15
C ASP A 504 1.16 -5.83 14.35
N MET A 505 2.44 -5.56 14.16
CA MET A 505 3.34 -5.08 15.22
C MET A 505 3.28 -3.56 15.40
N ASP A 506 2.70 -2.84 14.44
CA ASP A 506 2.71 -1.39 14.41
C ASP A 506 1.63 -0.79 15.30
N VAL A 507 1.91 0.43 15.74
CA VAL A 507 0.94 1.32 16.38
C VAL A 507 0.34 2.29 15.35
N ILE A 508 -0.81 2.85 15.70
CA ILE A 508 -1.53 3.81 14.86
C ILE A 508 -0.84 5.18 14.88
N GLU A 509 -0.58 5.73 13.71
CA GLU A 509 -0.02 7.07 13.50
C GLU A 509 -1.05 8.02 12.87
N LYS A 510 -0.85 9.33 12.98
CA LYS A 510 -1.78 10.34 12.41
C LYS A 510 -1.97 10.17 10.90
N SER A 511 -0.89 9.91 10.16
CA SER A 511 -0.92 9.73 8.70
C SER A 511 -1.69 8.48 8.25
N ASN A 512 -1.95 7.54 9.16
CA ASN A 512 -2.70 6.33 8.87
C ASN A 512 -4.20 6.60 8.70
N LEU A 513 -4.74 7.59 9.43
CA LEU A 513 -6.17 7.86 9.53
C LEU A 513 -6.83 8.23 8.20
N ASN A 514 -6.07 8.74 7.23
CA ASN A 514 -6.56 9.09 5.89
C ASN A 514 -6.94 7.86 5.04
N GLN A 515 -6.47 6.66 5.37
CA GLN A 515 -6.73 5.45 4.58
C GLN A 515 -7.02 4.19 5.41
N GLN A 516 -6.92 4.28 6.75
CA GLN A 516 -7.17 3.18 7.70
C GLN A 516 -8.40 3.53 8.54
N PHE A 517 -9.57 3.51 7.89
CA PHE A 517 -10.81 4.09 8.39
C PHE A 517 -11.40 3.43 9.65
N LEU A 518 -10.88 2.26 10.05
CA LEU A 518 -11.26 1.62 11.32
C LEU A 518 -10.68 2.35 12.54
N PHE A 519 -9.71 3.23 12.34
CA PHE A 519 -9.05 3.99 13.39
C PHE A 519 -9.61 5.40 13.51
N ARG A 520 -9.41 6.00 14.68
CA ARG A 520 -9.82 7.37 14.98
C ARG A 520 -8.66 8.18 15.56
N PRO A 521 -8.75 9.53 15.59
CA PRO A 521 -7.71 10.36 16.19
C PRO A 521 -7.37 9.99 17.65
N TRP A 522 -8.33 9.46 18.41
CA TRP A 522 -8.13 9.00 19.80
C TRP A 522 -7.51 7.60 19.92
N ASP A 523 -7.23 6.92 18.81
CA ASP A 523 -6.57 5.62 18.78
C ASP A 523 -5.07 5.70 18.47
N ILE A 524 -4.54 6.91 18.21
CA ILE A 524 -3.11 7.12 17.99
C ILE A 524 -2.30 6.51 19.15
N SER A 525 -1.20 5.84 18.79
CA SER A 525 -0.33 5.07 19.69
C SER A 525 -0.90 3.76 20.25
N LYS A 526 -2.13 3.36 19.91
CA LYS A 526 -2.62 1.99 20.16
C LYS A 526 -2.17 1.05 19.04
N PHE A 527 -2.14 -0.25 19.31
CA PHE A 527 -1.84 -1.25 18.28
C PHE A 527 -2.93 -1.31 17.21
N LYS A 528 -2.50 -1.43 15.94
CA LYS A 528 -3.41 -1.49 14.80
C LYS A 528 -4.32 -2.71 14.86
N SER A 529 -3.77 -3.89 15.12
CA SER A 529 -4.50 -5.17 15.13
C SER A 529 -5.61 -5.19 16.19
N ASP A 530 -5.32 -4.81 17.43
CA ASP A 530 -6.29 -4.78 18.53
C ASP A 530 -7.42 -3.78 18.27
N THR A 531 -7.07 -2.59 17.80
CA THR A 531 -8.05 -1.53 17.51
C THR A 531 -8.94 -1.92 16.33
N ALA A 532 -8.37 -2.50 15.28
CA ALA A 532 -9.12 -2.95 14.11
C ALA A 532 -10.08 -4.09 14.46
N ALA A 533 -9.64 -5.06 15.28
CA ALA A 533 -10.47 -6.15 15.78
C ALA A 533 -11.68 -5.62 16.58
N ALA A 534 -11.45 -4.67 17.48
CA ALA A 534 -12.53 -4.04 18.25
C ALA A 534 -13.51 -3.27 17.35
N ALA A 535 -13.02 -2.54 16.35
CA ALA A 535 -13.87 -1.80 15.42
C ALA A 535 -14.77 -2.73 14.59
N VAL A 536 -14.23 -3.83 14.05
CA VAL A 536 -15.03 -4.75 13.22
C VAL A 536 -16.01 -5.60 14.01
N GLN A 537 -15.77 -5.85 15.29
CA GLN A 537 -16.77 -6.46 16.19
C GLN A 537 -17.99 -5.56 16.39
N GLN A 538 -17.84 -4.25 16.31
CA GLN A 538 -19.00 -3.35 16.29
C GLN A 538 -19.73 -3.43 14.95
N ILE A 539 -19.01 -3.64 13.85
CA ILE A 539 -19.58 -3.81 12.51
C ILE A 539 -20.39 -5.11 12.42
N ASN A 540 -19.83 -6.20 12.92
CA ASN A 540 -20.51 -7.49 13.01
C ASN A 540 -20.21 -8.15 14.37
N PRO A 541 -21.19 -8.15 15.31
CA PRO A 541 -21.02 -8.79 16.62
C PRO A 541 -20.73 -10.29 16.56
N HIS A 542 -21.02 -10.96 15.45
CA HIS A 542 -20.76 -12.39 15.28
C HIS A 542 -19.32 -12.68 14.86
N MET A 543 -18.55 -11.68 14.43
CA MET A 543 -17.18 -11.87 13.95
C MET A 543 -16.24 -12.24 15.10
N ARG A 544 -15.58 -13.39 14.97
CA ARG A 544 -14.60 -13.89 15.94
C ARG A 544 -13.20 -13.52 15.49
N VAL A 545 -12.67 -12.43 16.02
CA VAL A 545 -11.34 -11.91 15.67
C VAL A 545 -10.39 -12.04 16.84
N MET A 546 -9.23 -12.66 16.60
CA MET A 546 -8.11 -12.73 17.53
C MET A 546 -7.00 -11.81 17.05
N SER A 547 -6.62 -10.82 17.85
CA SER A 547 -5.58 -9.85 17.50
C SER A 547 -4.25 -10.19 18.17
N HIS A 548 -3.19 -10.22 17.36
CA HIS A 548 -1.81 -10.43 17.77
C HIS A 548 -0.96 -9.19 17.41
N GLN A 549 0.18 -9.05 18.08
CA GLN A 549 1.11 -7.92 17.89
C GLN A 549 2.48 -8.39 17.38
N ASN A 550 2.52 -9.55 16.73
CA ASN A 550 3.77 -10.22 16.40
C ASN A 550 4.17 -9.92 14.94
N ARG A 551 5.44 -9.57 14.73
CA ARG A 551 6.02 -9.50 13.39
C ARG A 551 6.11 -10.90 12.79
N VAL A 552 5.35 -11.17 11.72
CA VAL A 552 5.44 -12.46 11.02
C VAL A 552 6.82 -12.59 10.38
N GLY A 553 7.51 -13.69 10.70
CA GLY A 553 8.88 -13.95 10.27
C GLY A 553 9.50 -15.11 11.07
N PRO A 554 10.74 -15.50 10.74
CA PRO A 554 11.41 -16.66 11.34
C PRO A 554 11.44 -16.64 12.89
N ASP A 555 11.57 -15.47 13.49
CA ASP A 555 11.64 -15.31 14.95
C ASP A 555 10.31 -15.65 15.68
N THR A 556 9.19 -15.71 14.95
CA THR A 556 7.84 -15.94 15.50
C THR A 556 7.24 -17.29 15.12
N GLU A 557 8.02 -18.19 14.52
CA GLU A 557 7.56 -19.55 14.16
C GLU A 557 7.18 -20.41 15.37
N HIS A 558 7.64 -20.05 16.57
CA HIS A 558 7.21 -20.68 17.81
C HIS A 558 5.80 -20.26 18.27
N ILE A 559 5.24 -19.20 17.67
CA ILE A 559 3.86 -18.72 17.88
C ILE A 559 2.99 -19.20 16.72
N TYR A 560 3.47 -19.01 15.49
CA TYR A 560 2.82 -19.43 14.26
C TYR A 560 3.41 -20.75 13.77
N ASP A 561 3.25 -21.77 14.61
CA ASP A 561 3.84 -23.09 14.42
C ASP A 561 3.01 -23.97 13.47
N ASP A 562 3.36 -25.26 13.41
CA ASP A 562 2.70 -26.24 12.58
C ASP A 562 1.20 -26.37 12.91
N ASP A 563 0.84 -26.37 14.20
CA ASP A 563 -0.54 -26.54 14.64
C ASP A 563 -1.38 -25.30 14.27
N PHE A 564 -0.80 -24.11 14.38
CA PHE A 564 -1.44 -22.87 13.93
C PHE A 564 -1.78 -22.95 12.43
N PHE A 565 -0.78 -23.19 11.57
CA PHE A 565 -0.99 -23.20 10.13
C PHE A 565 -1.86 -24.36 9.65
N GLN A 566 -1.72 -25.57 10.21
CA GLN A 566 -2.52 -26.74 9.78
C GLN A 566 -4.02 -26.49 9.91
N ASN A 567 -4.42 -25.75 10.95
CA ASN A 567 -5.80 -25.44 11.26
C ASN A 567 -6.40 -24.27 10.45
N LEU A 568 -5.61 -23.61 9.59
CA LEU A 568 -6.10 -22.53 8.72
C LEU A 568 -6.76 -23.08 7.45
N ASP A 569 -7.77 -22.37 6.95
CA ASP A 569 -8.35 -22.59 5.63
C ASP A 569 -7.71 -21.72 4.55
N GLY A 570 -7.13 -20.57 4.94
CA GLY A 570 -6.43 -19.68 4.04
C GLY A 570 -5.70 -18.53 4.76
N VAL A 571 -4.88 -17.81 4.00
CA VAL A 571 -4.11 -16.65 4.45
C VAL A 571 -4.41 -15.46 3.54
N ALA A 572 -4.49 -14.26 4.10
CA ALA A 572 -4.62 -13.02 3.35
C ALA A 572 -3.52 -12.03 3.76
N ASN A 573 -2.78 -11.53 2.78
CA ASN A 573 -1.71 -10.56 3.01
C ASN A 573 -2.22 -9.12 2.91
N ALA A 574 -1.79 -8.29 3.85
CA ALA A 574 -1.99 -6.85 3.91
C ALA A 574 -0.67 -6.13 4.24
N LEU A 575 0.39 -6.54 3.54
CA LEU A 575 1.78 -6.19 3.80
C LEU A 575 2.25 -4.97 3.00
N ASP A 576 3.36 -4.36 3.42
CA ASP A 576 3.95 -3.18 2.77
C ASP A 576 5.38 -3.39 2.26
N ASN A 577 5.93 -4.59 2.43
CA ASN A 577 7.29 -4.95 2.02
C ASN A 577 7.32 -6.34 1.36
N VAL A 578 8.28 -6.54 0.45
CA VAL A 578 8.42 -7.79 -0.34
C VAL A 578 8.92 -8.95 0.51
N ASP A 579 9.85 -8.71 1.45
CA ASP A 579 10.43 -9.76 2.29
C ASP A 579 9.38 -10.53 3.11
N ALA A 580 8.43 -9.80 3.71
CA ALA A 580 7.33 -10.40 4.44
C ALA A 580 6.38 -11.20 3.52
N ARG A 581 6.12 -10.70 2.30
CA ARG A 581 5.29 -11.41 1.31
C ARG A 581 5.93 -12.74 0.92
N VAL A 582 7.21 -12.72 0.56
CA VAL A 582 8.00 -13.91 0.23
C VAL A 582 8.03 -14.89 1.41
N TYR A 583 8.16 -14.40 2.64
CA TYR A 583 8.12 -15.26 3.82
C TYR A 583 6.77 -15.96 3.98
N VAL A 584 5.65 -15.22 3.91
CA VAL A 584 4.30 -15.80 4.04
C VAL A 584 3.99 -16.76 2.89
N ASP A 585 4.38 -16.41 1.65
CA ASP A 585 4.25 -17.29 0.47
C ASP A 585 4.92 -18.64 0.70
N ARG A 586 6.18 -18.64 1.13
CA ARG A 586 6.91 -19.89 1.46
C ARG A 586 6.22 -20.72 2.53
N ARG A 587 5.66 -20.07 3.56
CA ARG A 587 4.88 -20.77 4.60
C ARG A 587 3.58 -21.35 4.03
N CYS A 588 2.89 -20.63 3.15
CA CYS A 588 1.66 -21.10 2.51
C CYS A 588 1.92 -22.29 1.57
N VAL A 589 3.00 -22.24 0.78
CA VAL A 589 3.47 -23.39 -0.02
C VAL A 589 3.78 -24.58 0.89
N TYR A 590 4.54 -24.36 1.97
CA TYR A 590 4.87 -25.40 2.93
C TYR A 590 3.62 -26.00 3.61
N TYR A 591 2.64 -25.22 4.06
CA TYR A 591 1.45 -25.78 4.70
C TYR A 591 0.32 -26.11 3.73
N ARG A 592 0.53 -25.93 2.42
CA ARG A 592 -0.47 -26.12 1.35
C ARG A 592 -1.74 -25.33 1.65
N LYS A 593 -1.58 -24.04 1.95
CA LYS A 593 -2.68 -23.11 2.25
C LYS A 593 -2.86 -22.12 1.12
N PRO A 594 -4.11 -21.83 0.71
CA PRO A 594 -4.40 -20.72 -0.18
C PRO A 594 -3.89 -19.40 0.37
N LEU A 595 -3.36 -18.56 -0.51
CA LEU A 595 -2.89 -17.22 -0.19
C LEU A 595 -3.55 -16.20 -1.13
N LEU A 596 -4.18 -15.19 -0.51
CA LEU A 596 -4.69 -14.01 -1.18
C LEU A 596 -3.68 -12.87 -1.00
N GLU A 597 -3.01 -12.47 -2.08
CA GLU A 597 -1.98 -11.44 -2.11
C GLU A 597 -2.49 -10.15 -2.75
N SER A 598 -2.09 -8.99 -2.22
CA SER A 598 -2.43 -7.70 -2.80
C SER A 598 -1.44 -6.59 -2.46
N GLY A 599 -1.35 -5.61 -3.36
CA GLY A 599 -0.48 -4.45 -3.21
C GLY A 599 -1.10 -3.19 -3.79
N THR A 600 -0.69 -2.02 -3.28
CA THR A 600 -1.11 -0.71 -3.78
C THR A 600 0.05 0.27 -3.82
N LEU A 601 0.10 1.09 -4.86
CA LEU A 601 1.05 2.21 -5.02
C LEU A 601 0.34 3.39 -5.68
N GLY A 602 -0.03 4.39 -4.90
CA GLY A 602 -0.84 5.53 -5.35
C GLY A 602 -2.16 5.07 -5.95
N THR A 603 -2.39 5.36 -7.23
CA THR A 603 -3.58 4.91 -7.97
C THR A 603 -3.50 3.49 -8.51
N LYS A 604 -2.34 2.82 -8.36
CA LYS A 604 -2.08 1.48 -8.89
C LYS A 604 -2.37 0.43 -7.83
N GLY A 605 -2.98 -0.69 -8.24
CA GLY A 605 -3.24 -1.82 -7.37
C GLY A 605 -3.04 -3.15 -8.10
N SER A 606 -2.67 -4.19 -7.36
CA SER A 606 -2.52 -5.55 -7.86
C SER A 606 -3.14 -6.57 -6.90
N VAL A 607 -3.69 -7.64 -7.49
CA VAL A 607 -4.25 -8.82 -6.79
C VAL A 607 -3.68 -10.06 -7.44
N GLN A 608 -3.17 -10.97 -6.62
CA GLN A 608 -2.73 -12.30 -7.03
C GLN A 608 -3.33 -13.34 -6.09
N VAL A 609 -3.89 -14.40 -6.67
CA VAL A 609 -4.41 -15.54 -5.92
C VAL A 609 -3.48 -16.74 -6.11
N VAL A 610 -3.11 -17.38 -5.00
CA VAL A 610 -2.24 -18.56 -4.98
C VAL A 610 -3.04 -19.71 -4.38
N VAL A 611 -3.32 -20.73 -5.19
CA VAL A 611 -4.15 -21.89 -4.82
C VAL A 611 -3.29 -23.16 -4.86
N PRO A 612 -3.21 -23.91 -3.75
CA PRO A 612 -2.45 -25.15 -3.68
C PRO A 612 -2.80 -26.11 -4.80
N PHE A 613 -1.78 -26.69 -5.43
CA PHE A 613 -1.87 -27.67 -6.52
C PHE A 613 -2.53 -27.15 -7.82
N LEU A 614 -2.79 -25.84 -7.93
CA LEU A 614 -3.46 -25.28 -9.10
C LEU A 614 -2.68 -24.13 -9.75
N THR A 615 -2.07 -23.24 -8.95
CA THR A 615 -1.37 -22.04 -9.46
C THR A 615 0.11 -22.04 -9.09
N GLU A 616 0.89 -21.18 -9.75
CA GLU A 616 2.21 -20.76 -9.25
C GLU A 616 2.11 -20.06 -7.87
N SER A 617 3.25 -19.87 -7.20
CA SER A 617 3.33 -19.11 -5.95
C SER A 617 3.76 -17.66 -6.20
N TYR A 618 3.64 -16.78 -5.21
CA TYR A 618 4.08 -15.38 -5.35
C TYR A 618 5.57 -15.29 -5.72
N SER A 619 6.40 -16.15 -5.13
CA SER A 619 7.85 -16.20 -5.37
C SER A 619 8.25 -16.83 -6.71
N SER A 620 7.32 -17.35 -7.50
CA SER A 620 7.61 -17.92 -8.84
C SER A 620 7.91 -16.84 -9.88
N SER A 621 7.34 -15.64 -9.70
CA SER A 621 7.59 -14.47 -10.55
C SER A 621 8.59 -13.51 -9.90
N GLN A 622 9.42 -12.83 -10.70
CA GLN A 622 10.38 -11.86 -10.21
C GLN A 622 9.93 -10.42 -10.55
N ASP A 623 9.67 -9.63 -9.51
CA ASP A 623 9.46 -8.19 -9.64
C ASP A 623 10.79 -7.47 -9.96
N PRO A 624 10.76 -6.34 -10.71
CA PRO A 624 11.94 -5.51 -10.90
C PRO A 624 12.52 -5.05 -9.56
N ALA A 625 13.82 -5.29 -9.34
CA ALA A 625 14.49 -4.83 -8.14
C ALA A 625 14.44 -3.29 -8.00
N GLU A 626 14.39 -2.79 -6.76
CA GLU A 626 14.58 -1.36 -6.50
C GLU A 626 15.89 -0.89 -7.16
N LYS A 627 15.83 0.20 -7.92
CA LYS A 627 17.02 0.80 -8.52
C LYS A 627 17.96 1.27 -7.40
N SER A 628 19.06 0.56 -7.19
CA SER A 628 20.11 1.00 -6.29
C SER A 628 20.93 2.11 -6.95
N ILE A 629 21.28 3.14 -6.17
CA ILE A 629 22.15 4.21 -6.64
C ILE A 629 23.60 3.71 -6.54
N PRO A 630 24.42 3.81 -7.60
CA PRO A 630 25.83 3.45 -7.53
C PRO A 630 26.56 4.15 -6.38
N ILE A 631 27.46 3.43 -5.70
CA ILE A 631 28.12 3.94 -4.48
C ILE A 631 29.00 5.14 -4.83
N CYS A 632 29.69 5.12 -5.98
CA CYS A 632 30.48 6.27 -6.44
C CYS A 632 29.62 7.54 -6.64
N ARG A 633 28.38 7.39 -7.12
CA ARG A 633 27.43 8.49 -7.33
C ARG A 633 26.92 9.06 -6.01
N LEU A 634 26.62 8.21 -5.02
CA LEU A 634 26.26 8.66 -3.67
C LEU A 634 27.43 9.38 -2.97
N LYS A 635 28.63 8.79 -3.01
CA LYS A 635 29.79 9.27 -2.25
C LYS A 635 30.45 10.51 -2.85
N ASN A 636 30.59 10.58 -4.17
CA ASN A 636 31.48 11.57 -4.81
C ASN A 636 30.80 12.41 -5.91
N PHE A 637 29.87 11.84 -6.69
CA PHE A 637 29.35 12.48 -7.90
C PHE A 637 27.81 12.53 -7.98
N PRO A 638 27.11 13.11 -6.98
CA PRO A 638 25.67 13.30 -7.07
C PRO A 638 25.32 14.30 -8.18
N ASN A 639 24.26 14.01 -8.92
CA ASN A 639 23.71 14.91 -9.96
C ASN A 639 22.18 15.10 -9.86
N ALA A 640 21.58 14.60 -8.79
CA ALA A 640 20.14 14.68 -8.55
C ALA A 640 19.89 14.67 -7.03
N ILE A 641 18.78 15.26 -6.60
CA ILE A 641 18.51 15.43 -5.16
C ILE A 641 18.37 14.09 -4.45
N GLN A 642 17.83 13.07 -5.11
CA GLN A 642 17.67 11.71 -4.57
C GLN A 642 19.01 11.14 -4.06
N HIS A 643 20.11 11.43 -4.77
CA HIS A 643 21.45 11.02 -4.36
C HIS A 643 21.88 11.68 -3.06
N THR A 644 21.59 12.98 -2.91
CA THR A 644 21.95 13.73 -1.70
C THR A 644 21.06 13.37 -0.50
N LEU A 645 19.79 13.01 -0.72
CA LEU A 645 18.86 12.57 0.32
C LEU A 645 19.20 11.18 0.84
N GLN A 646 19.49 10.23 -0.06
CA GLN A 646 19.97 8.91 0.36
C GLN A 646 21.30 9.02 1.12
N TRP A 647 22.23 9.85 0.63
CA TRP A 647 23.48 10.13 1.35
C TRP A 647 23.23 10.73 2.74
N ALA A 648 22.30 11.68 2.86
CA ALA A 648 21.97 12.30 4.15
C ALA A 648 21.29 11.31 5.12
N ARG A 649 20.52 10.36 4.61
CA ARG A 649 19.94 9.26 5.39
C ARG A 649 21.02 8.32 5.92
N ASP A 650 21.99 7.95 5.08
CA ASP A 650 23.14 7.12 5.46
C ASP A 650 24.00 7.85 6.51
N GLU A 651 24.18 9.16 6.38
CA GLU A 651 24.85 9.99 7.38
C GLU A 651 24.11 10.02 8.72
N PHE A 652 22.78 10.10 8.72
CA PHE A 652 22.01 10.06 9.96
C PHE A 652 22.27 8.74 10.72
N ASP A 653 22.15 7.61 10.04
CA ASP A 653 22.37 6.29 10.67
C ASP A 653 23.85 6.13 11.09
N GLY A 654 24.78 6.57 10.26
CA GLY A 654 26.23 6.51 10.52
C GLY A 654 26.71 7.43 11.65
N LEU A 655 26.00 8.50 11.97
CA LEU A 655 26.36 9.44 13.04
C LEU A 655 25.63 9.16 14.36
N PHE A 656 24.34 8.83 14.32
CA PHE A 656 23.49 8.84 15.52
C PHE A 656 23.02 7.45 15.97
N LYS A 657 23.08 6.44 15.08
CA LYS A 657 22.64 5.07 15.39
C LYS A 657 23.82 4.12 15.55
N GLN A 658 24.56 3.90 14.47
CA GLN A 658 25.56 2.85 14.39
C GLN A 658 26.71 3.01 15.41
N PRO A 659 27.26 4.23 15.65
CA PRO A 659 28.27 4.42 16.68
C PRO A 659 27.76 4.09 18.10
N ALA A 660 26.52 4.47 18.41
CA ALA A 660 25.90 4.20 19.71
C ALA A 660 25.63 2.71 19.93
N GLU A 661 25.16 2.00 18.90
CA GLU A 661 25.00 0.55 18.94
C GLU A 661 26.34 -0.15 19.15
N ASN A 662 27.38 0.25 18.40
CA ASN A 662 28.73 -0.31 18.52
C ASN A 662 29.32 -0.07 19.92
N VAL A 663 29.16 1.13 20.49
CA VAL A 663 29.61 1.44 21.85
C VAL A 663 28.85 0.59 22.89
N ASN A 664 27.53 0.48 22.77
CA ASN A 664 26.75 -0.32 23.71
C ASN A 664 27.12 -1.82 23.64
N GLN A 665 27.32 -2.35 22.44
CA GLN A 665 27.81 -3.73 22.27
C GLN A 665 29.22 -3.89 22.84
N TYR A 666 30.14 -2.96 22.58
CA TYR A 666 31.49 -2.98 23.16
C TYR A 666 31.48 -3.02 24.71
N LEU A 667 30.56 -2.28 25.34
CA LEU A 667 30.47 -2.19 26.79
C LEU A 667 29.78 -3.40 27.43
N THR A 668 28.87 -4.08 26.71
CA THR A 668 28.04 -5.18 27.26
C THR A 668 28.48 -6.58 26.84
N ASP A 669 29.02 -6.74 25.63
CA ASP A 669 29.38 -8.03 25.05
C ASP A 669 30.88 -8.28 25.16
N SER A 670 31.26 -9.17 26.08
CA SER A 670 32.65 -9.61 26.28
C SER A 670 33.33 -10.17 25.02
N LYS A 671 32.57 -10.60 24.01
CA LYS A 671 33.09 -11.16 22.75
C LYS A 671 33.07 -10.17 21.59
N PHE A 672 32.70 -8.90 21.83
CA PHE A 672 32.58 -7.90 20.77
C PHE A 672 33.88 -7.74 19.97
N LEU A 673 35.01 -7.54 20.65
CA LEU A 673 36.31 -7.37 20.00
C LEU A 673 36.69 -8.60 19.15
N GLU A 674 36.46 -9.82 19.66
CA GLU A 674 36.73 -11.05 18.91
C GLU A 674 35.87 -11.16 17.66
N ARG A 675 34.61 -10.73 17.74
CA ARG A 675 33.66 -10.75 16.62
C ARG A 675 34.03 -9.74 15.54
N ILE A 676 34.35 -8.51 15.93
CA ILE A 676 34.72 -7.43 14.99
C ILE A 676 36.04 -7.76 14.28
N LEU A 677 37.02 -8.34 14.98
CA LEU A 677 38.30 -8.75 14.37
C LEU A 677 38.17 -9.90 13.37
N ARG A 678 37.03 -10.60 13.32
CA ARG A 678 36.75 -11.65 12.34
C ARG A 678 36.03 -11.14 11.09
N LEU A 679 35.65 -9.86 11.05
CA LEU A 679 35.09 -9.23 9.86
C LEU A 679 36.17 -9.08 8.78
N ALA A 680 35.76 -9.15 7.52
CA ALA A 680 36.67 -8.97 6.38
C ALA A 680 37.01 -7.49 6.16
N ASP A 681 38.10 -7.27 5.42
CA ASP A 681 38.54 -5.96 4.91
C ASP A 681 38.77 -4.91 6.02
N ASN A 682 38.56 -3.63 5.70
CA ASN A 682 38.87 -2.50 6.58
C ASN A 682 37.79 -2.25 7.66
N GLN A 683 36.73 -3.05 7.71
CA GLN A 683 35.62 -2.88 8.66
C GLN A 683 36.04 -2.91 10.14
N PRO A 684 36.98 -3.78 10.58
CA PRO A 684 37.44 -3.77 11.97
C PRO A 684 38.01 -2.41 12.37
N LEU A 685 38.77 -1.77 11.47
CA LEU A 685 39.37 -0.47 11.70
C LEU A 685 38.31 0.63 11.81
N GLU A 686 37.32 0.63 10.92
CA GLU A 686 36.22 1.61 10.92
C GLU A 686 35.40 1.52 12.21
N VAL A 687 35.00 0.32 12.62
CA VAL A 687 34.19 0.09 13.84
C VAL A 687 34.96 0.49 15.09
N LEU A 688 36.22 0.04 15.26
CA LEU A 688 37.00 0.37 16.47
C LEU A 688 37.33 1.86 16.55
N LYS A 689 37.59 2.51 15.41
CA LYS A 689 37.79 3.97 15.35
C LYS A 689 36.50 4.71 15.74
N ALA A 690 35.33 4.27 15.30
CA ALA A 690 34.06 4.87 15.70
C ALA A 690 33.81 4.74 17.22
N VAL A 691 34.14 3.59 17.81
CA VAL A 691 34.05 3.38 19.27
C VAL A 691 35.03 4.30 20.01
N GLN A 692 36.28 4.42 19.56
CA GLN A 692 37.28 5.30 20.16
C GLN A 692 36.84 6.77 20.09
N CYS A 693 36.37 7.21 18.92
CA CYS A 693 35.87 8.57 18.74
C CYS A 693 34.73 8.86 19.73
N SER A 694 33.78 7.95 19.87
CA SER A 694 32.60 8.15 20.70
C SER A 694 32.89 8.10 22.20
N LEU A 695 33.83 7.25 22.63
CA LEU A 695 34.16 7.11 24.05
C LEU A 695 35.17 8.14 24.57
N VAL A 696 36.07 8.62 23.70
CA VAL A 696 37.24 9.41 24.10
C VAL A 696 37.36 10.72 23.33
N LEU A 697 37.49 10.68 22.01
CA LEU A 697 37.93 11.86 21.24
C LEU A 697 36.85 12.93 21.05
N GLN A 698 35.60 12.51 20.91
CA GLN A 698 34.45 13.37 20.58
C GLN A 698 33.32 13.24 21.60
N ARG A 699 33.62 12.79 22.83
CA ARG A 699 32.61 12.67 23.89
C ARG A 699 32.21 14.07 24.40
N PRO A 700 30.96 14.53 24.18
CA PRO A 700 30.51 15.83 24.68
C PRO A 700 30.26 15.77 26.19
N GLN A 701 30.46 16.89 26.88
CA GLN A 701 30.08 17.06 28.29
C GLN A 701 28.94 18.08 28.44
N THR A 702 28.85 19.03 27.51
CA THR A 702 27.87 20.11 27.50
C THR A 702 27.21 20.25 26.12
N TRP A 703 26.07 20.94 26.09
CA TRP A 703 25.42 21.32 24.82
C TRP A 703 26.34 22.12 23.89
N ALA A 704 27.18 23.00 24.45
CA ALA A 704 28.14 23.79 23.69
C ALA A 704 29.15 22.91 22.93
N ASP A 705 29.59 21.80 23.53
CA ASP A 705 30.46 20.83 22.88
C ASP A 705 29.78 20.18 21.67
N CYS A 706 28.47 19.91 21.75
CA CYS A 706 27.69 19.38 20.63
C CYS A 706 27.59 20.39 19.46
N VAL A 707 27.46 21.68 19.76
CA VAL A 707 27.45 22.76 18.73
C VAL A 707 28.82 22.88 18.05
N ILE A 708 29.91 22.79 18.82
CA ILE A 708 31.28 22.79 18.31
C ILE A 708 31.50 21.57 17.40
N TRP A 709 31.09 20.38 17.85
CA TRP A 709 31.14 19.15 17.07
C TRP A 709 30.39 19.28 15.74
N ALA A 710 29.15 19.79 15.76
CA ALA A 710 28.35 19.98 14.55
C ALA A 710 29.02 20.96 13.56
N CYS A 711 29.64 22.04 14.06
CA CYS A 711 30.41 22.98 13.25
C CYS A 711 31.62 22.32 12.58
N HIS A 712 32.40 21.51 13.33
CA HIS A 712 33.52 20.77 12.76
C HIS A 712 33.08 19.74 11.73
N ARG A 713 31.95 19.07 11.97
CA ARG A 713 31.36 18.12 11.02
C ARG A 713 30.94 18.81 9.73
N TRP A 714 30.30 19.98 9.84
CA TRP A 714 29.93 20.80 8.68
C TRP A 714 31.17 21.13 7.81
N HIS A 715 32.23 21.65 8.42
CA HIS A 715 33.47 21.97 7.69
C HIS A 715 34.10 20.74 7.05
N THR A 716 34.12 19.61 7.77
CA THR A 716 34.65 18.35 7.23
C THR A 716 33.88 17.93 5.99
N GLN A 717 32.56 17.95 6.05
CA GLN A 717 31.72 17.33 5.02
C GLN A 717 31.45 18.23 3.82
N TYR A 718 31.18 19.51 4.06
CA TYR A 718 30.78 20.45 3.01
C TYR A 718 31.91 21.34 2.51
N SER A 719 33.09 21.32 3.17
CA SER A 719 34.27 22.07 2.72
C SER A 719 35.49 21.17 2.50
N ASN A 720 36.04 20.53 3.54
CA ASN A 720 37.30 19.78 3.46
C ASN A 720 37.22 18.63 2.46
N ASN A 721 36.17 17.82 2.53
CA ASN A 721 35.96 16.70 1.60
C ASN A 721 35.77 17.19 0.15
N ILE A 722 35.15 18.35 -0.06
CA ILE A 722 35.00 18.96 -1.38
C ILE A 722 36.36 19.49 -1.88
N GLN A 723 37.15 20.15 -1.04
CA GLN A 723 38.50 20.59 -1.40
C GLN A 723 39.41 19.39 -1.74
N GLN A 724 39.28 18.27 -1.02
CA GLN A 724 39.98 17.03 -1.33
C GLN A 724 39.53 16.44 -2.67
N LEU A 725 38.23 16.49 -2.99
CA LEU A 725 37.69 16.06 -4.28
C LEU A 725 38.19 16.98 -5.40
N LEU A 726 38.18 18.30 -5.20
CA LEU A 726 38.62 19.30 -6.17
C LEU A 726 40.14 19.28 -6.40
N HIS A 727 40.93 18.91 -5.39
CA HIS A 727 42.36 18.66 -5.53
C HIS A 727 42.64 17.53 -6.52
N ASN A 728 41.76 16.53 -6.54
CA ASN A 728 41.82 15.41 -7.48
C ASN A 728 41.10 15.72 -8.81
N PHE A 729 40.16 16.68 -8.84
CA PHE A 729 39.37 17.12 -10.01
C PHE A 729 39.03 18.63 -9.96
N PRO A 730 39.81 19.55 -10.59
CA PRO A 730 39.57 20.98 -10.44
C PRO A 730 38.30 21.44 -11.19
N PRO A 731 37.35 22.14 -10.54
CA PRO A 731 37.19 23.57 -10.88
C PRO A 731 36.68 24.49 -9.74
N ASN A 732 36.74 25.79 -10.03
CA ASN A 732 36.60 26.95 -9.13
C ASN A 732 35.13 27.32 -8.82
N GLN A 733 34.70 27.25 -7.56
CA GLN A 733 33.51 27.97 -7.07
C GLN A 733 33.56 28.17 -5.54
N LEU A 734 32.99 29.28 -5.06
CA LEU A 734 32.90 29.65 -3.64
C LEU A 734 31.43 29.58 -3.17
N THR A 735 31.18 29.09 -1.95
CA THR A 735 29.85 29.01 -1.34
C THR A 735 29.51 30.25 -0.50
N SER A 736 28.23 30.61 -0.42
CA SER A 736 27.69 31.71 0.39
C SER A 736 27.12 31.20 1.71
N SER A 737 27.22 31.99 2.79
CA SER A 737 26.68 31.62 4.12
C SER A 737 25.21 32.01 4.27
N GLY A 738 24.35 31.04 4.59
CA GLY A 738 22.89 31.23 4.68
C GLY A 738 22.21 30.55 5.88
N PRO A 739 20.88 30.77 6.08
CA PRO A 739 20.09 30.22 7.19
C PRO A 739 20.10 28.67 7.26
N LEU A 740 20.25 28.00 6.12
CA LEU A 740 20.36 26.54 6.00
C LEU A 740 21.53 25.94 6.81
N HIS A 741 22.64 26.68 6.93
CA HIS A 741 23.81 26.22 7.69
C HIS A 741 23.49 26.12 9.19
N LEU A 742 22.70 27.07 9.70
CA LEU A 742 22.28 27.07 11.10
C LEU A 742 21.27 25.96 11.39
N ASP A 743 20.36 25.67 10.45
CA ASP A 743 19.42 24.54 10.58
C ASP A 743 20.18 23.20 10.73
N TYR A 744 21.21 22.98 9.91
CA TYR A 744 22.09 21.80 10.03
C TYR A 744 22.74 21.72 11.41
N VAL A 745 23.35 22.81 11.88
CA VAL A 745 24.05 22.82 13.18
C VAL A 745 23.07 22.53 14.32
N MET A 746 21.88 23.15 14.30
CA MET A 746 20.86 22.96 15.34
C MET A 746 20.36 21.51 15.39
N ALA A 747 20.05 20.91 14.23
CA ALA A 747 19.59 19.53 14.18
C ALA A 747 20.71 18.56 14.57
N ALA A 748 21.89 18.69 13.96
CA ALA A 748 23.03 17.80 14.21
C ALA A 748 23.49 17.85 15.68
N ALA A 749 23.59 19.04 16.28
CA ALA A 749 23.98 19.15 17.67
C ALA A 749 22.95 18.50 18.60
N ASN A 750 21.64 18.70 18.37
CA ASN A 750 20.57 18.19 19.23
C ASN A 750 20.48 16.67 19.17
N LEU A 751 20.58 16.10 17.97
CA LEU A 751 20.66 14.65 17.78
C LEU A 751 21.90 14.07 18.46
N PHE A 752 23.06 14.72 18.32
CA PHE A 752 24.27 14.30 19.01
C PHE A 752 24.11 14.35 20.54
N ALA A 753 23.52 15.41 21.08
CA ALA A 753 23.22 15.51 22.51
C ALA A 753 22.30 14.38 22.99
N GLN A 754 21.23 14.06 22.24
CA GLN A 754 20.34 12.94 22.55
C GLN A 754 21.09 11.60 22.60
N THR A 755 22.01 11.35 21.67
CA THR A 755 22.82 10.12 21.66
C THR A 755 23.65 9.93 22.93
N TYR A 756 24.05 11.01 23.61
CA TYR A 756 24.79 10.97 24.89
C TYR A 756 23.92 11.25 26.13
N GLY A 757 22.61 11.42 25.98
CA GLY A 757 21.70 11.72 27.09
C GLY A 757 21.84 13.15 27.66
N LEU A 758 22.31 14.10 26.85
CA LEU A 758 22.42 15.51 27.21
C LEU A 758 21.15 16.29 26.82
N MET A 759 20.83 17.34 27.58
CA MET A 759 19.71 18.23 27.25
C MET A 759 20.09 19.17 26.10
N GLY A 760 19.32 19.10 25.01
CA GLY A 760 19.45 19.99 23.86
C GLY A 760 18.93 21.41 24.10
N SER A 761 19.19 22.31 23.15
CA SER A 761 18.64 23.68 23.15
C SER A 761 18.07 24.05 21.78
N GLN A 762 17.01 24.87 21.79
CA GLN A 762 16.39 25.45 20.60
C GLN A 762 16.78 26.93 20.40
N ASP A 763 17.62 27.50 21.25
CA ASP A 763 18.07 28.90 21.13
C ASP A 763 19.07 29.06 19.98
N ARG A 764 18.53 29.40 18.81
CA ARG A 764 19.30 29.64 17.59
C ARG A 764 20.24 30.85 17.71
N ALA A 765 19.87 31.86 18.50
CA ALA A 765 20.68 33.06 18.66
C ALA A 765 21.92 32.77 19.51
N ALA A 766 21.75 32.02 20.60
CA ALA A 766 22.86 31.56 21.44
C ALA A 766 23.82 30.66 20.65
N ALA A 767 23.30 29.72 19.85
CA ALA A 767 24.12 28.88 18.98
C ALA A 767 24.90 29.70 17.95
N ALA A 768 24.26 30.67 17.29
CA ALA A 768 24.92 31.56 16.33
C ALA A 768 26.03 32.42 16.96
N ILE A 769 25.86 32.85 18.21
CA ILE A 769 26.90 33.58 18.96
C ILE A 769 28.07 32.64 19.26
N LEU A 770 27.81 31.43 19.76
CA LEU A 770 28.84 30.43 20.07
C LEU A 770 29.67 30.09 18.83
N LEU A 771 29.03 29.90 17.67
CA LEU A 771 29.68 29.56 16.41
C LEU A 771 30.75 30.59 15.98
N LYS A 772 30.60 31.87 16.33
CA LYS A 772 31.59 32.92 16.01
C LYS A 772 32.92 32.74 16.75
N SER A 773 32.91 31.99 17.85
CA SER A 773 34.09 31.74 18.69
C SER A 773 34.77 30.39 18.44
N VAL A 774 34.19 29.55 17.57
CA VAL A 774 34.71 28.21 17.27
C VAL A 774 35.95 28.32 16.39
N GLN A 775 37.05 27.71 16.82
CA GLN A 775 38.28 27.64 16.03
C GLN A 775 38.21 26.46 15.07
N VAL A 776 38.25 26.71 13.77
CA VAL A 776 38.24 25.66 12.74
C VAL A 776 39.69 25.34 12.34
N PRO A 777 40.14 24.08 12.44
CA PRO A 777 41.46 23.68 11.96
C PRO A 777 41.61 23.93 10.46
N SER A 778 42.77 24.43 10.02
CA SER A 778 43.09 24.54 8.60
C SER A 778 43.17 23.16 7.94
N PHE A 779 42.61 23.03 6.74
CA PHE A 779 42.65 21.79 5.97
C PHE A 779 43.63 21.91 4.79
N THR A 780 44.44 20.87 4.59
CA THR A 780 45.34 20.74 3.45
C THR A 780 45.03 19.41 2.74
N PRO A 781 44.63 19.42 1.45
CA PRO A 781 44.40 18.20 0.69
C PRO A 781 45.66 17.33 0.63
N ARG A 782 45.47 16.01 0.70
CA ARG A 782 46.57 15.04 0.60
C ARG A 782 46.60 14.37 -0.76
N SER A 783 47.79 14.14 -1.31
CA SER A 783 47.98 13.54 -2.64
C SER A 783 47.89 12.00 -2.67
N ASP A 784 47.91 11.35 -1.50
CA ASP A 784 47.84 9.89 -1.33
C ASP A 784 46.39 9.35 -1.27
N VAL A 785 45.38 10.23 -1.32
CA VAL A 785 43.97 9.86 -1.23
C VAL A 785 43.43 9.52 -2.63
N LYS A 786 43.19 8.23 -2.88
CA LYS A 786 42.56 7.75 -4.11
C LYS A 786 41.03 7.87 -4.03
N ILE A 787 40.43 8.65 -4.92
CA ILE A 787 38.97 8.76 -5.07
C ILE A 787 38.55 7.83 -6.20
N LEU A 788 37.65 6.89 -5.88
CA LEU A 788 37.18 5.87 -6.82
C LEU A 788 36.11 6.48 -7.72
N VAL A 789 36.26 6.31 -9.03
CA VAL A 789 35.40 6.95 -10.06
C VAL A 789 34.28 6.01 -10.53
N SER A 790 34.45 4.70 -10.32
CA SER A 790 33.43 3.69 -10.64
C SER A 790 33.29 2.63 -9.56
N ASP A 791 32.13 1.95 -9.53
CA ASP A 791 31.87 0.85 -8.61
C ASP A 791 32.74 -0.40 -8.93
N GLN A 792 33.22 -0.53 -10.17
CA GLN A 792 34.17 -1.58 -10.54
C GLN A 792 35.53 -1.38 -9.86
N GLU A 793 36.03 -0.15 -9.77
CA GLU A 793 37.26 0.15 -9.04
C GLU A 793 37.12 -0.14 -7.53
N LEU A 794 35.93 0.10 -6.95
CA LEU A 794 35.59 -0.25 -5.56
C LEU A 794 35.74 -1.74 -5.28
N GLN A 795 35.25 -2.61 -6.16
CA GLN A 795 35.31 -4.07 -5.98
C GLN A 795 36.73 -4.63 -6.12
N HIS A 796 37.60 -3.95 -6.87
CA HIS A 796 39.00 -4.37 -7.07
C HIS A 796 39.97 -3.81 -6.02
N THR A 797 39.51 -2.98 -5.08
CA THR A 797 40.37 -2.40 -4.04
C THR A 797 40.41 -3.32 -2.80
N SER A 798 41.23 -4.38 -2.85
CA SER A 798 41.58 -5.16 -1.67
C SER A 798 42.61 -4.40 -0.82
N ALA A 799 42.15 -3.46 0.01
CA ALA A 799 43.02 -2.82 0.98
C ALA A 799 43.47 -3.86 2.02
N SER A 800 44.77 -4.13 2.09
CA SER A 800 45.34 -4.91 3.20
C SER A 800 45.06 -4.20 4.52
N VAL A 801 44.51 -4.91 5.50
CA VAL A 801 44.28 -4.38 6.85
C VAL A 801 45.61 -3.92 7.44
N ASP A 802 45.70 -2.65 7.85
CA ASP A 802 46.84 -2.14 8.60
C ASP A 802 46.78 -2.67 10.04
N ASP A 803 47.24 -3.91 10.21
CA ASP A 803 47.24 -4.63 11.50
C ASP A 803 47.97 -3.85 12.60
N SER A 804 48.97 -3.03 12.25
CA SER A 804 49.69 -2.18 13.21
C SER A 804 48.76 -1.12 13.80
N ARG A 805 48.03 -0.40 12.95
CA ARG A 805 47.04 0.61 13.36
C ARG A 805 45.91 0.01 14.20
N LEU A 806 45.50 -1.21 13.86
CA LEU A 806 44.45 -1.93 14.57
C LEU A 806 44.87 -2.32 15.99
N GLN A 807 46.12 -2.74 16.18
CA GLN A 807 46.69 -3.03 17.51
C GLN A 807 46.80 -1.77 18.37
N GLU A 808 47.24 -0.64 17.78
CA GLU A 808 47.28 0.65 18.47
C GLU A 808 45.88 1.08 18.95
N LEU A 809 44.88 1.03 18.08
CA LEU A 809 43.50 1.36 18.41
C LEU A 809 42.98 0.51 19.57
N LYS A 810 43.24 -0.80 19.56
CA LYS A 810 42.85 -1.71 20.64
C LYS A 810 43.45 -1.30 21.99
N ALA A 811 44.71 -0.86 22.00
CA ALA A 811 45.38 -0.40 23.21
C ALA A 811 44.84 0.94 23.73
N MET A 812 44.34 1.80 22.84
CA MET A 812 43.81 3.12 23.19
C MET A 812 42.34 3.10 23.65
N LEU A 813 41.62 2.00 23.46
CA LEU A 813 40.22 1.89 23.89
C LEU A 813 40.12 1.77 25.43
N PRO A 814 39.24 2.55 26.08
CA PRO A 814 39.04 2.45 27.52
C PRO A 814 38.38 1.12 27.87
N SER A 815 38.88 0.41 28.89
CA SER A 815 38.26 -0.84 29.32
C SER A 815 36.82 -0.61 29.80
N PRO A 816 35.86 -1.50 29.48
CA PRO A 816 34.45 -1.35 29.90
C PRO A 816 34.28 -1.14 31.42
N GLU A 817 35.15 -1.74 32.23
CA GLU A 817 35.21 -1.59 33.69
C GLU A 817 35.44 -0.14 34.15
N LYS A 818 36.09 0.70 33.33
CA LYS A 818 36.35 2.13 33.62
C LYS A 818 35.15 3.03 33.29
N LEU A 819 34.11 2.50 32.66
CA LEU A 819 32.91 3.23 32.24
C LEU A 819 31.64 2.58 32.82
N PRO A 820 31.55 2.34 34.14
CA PRO A 820 30.39 1.67 34.72
C PRO A 820 29.13 2.53 34.55
N GLY A 821 28.07 1.93 34.02
CA GLY A 821 26.77 2.59 33.83
C GLY A 821 26.70 3.59 32.68
N PHE A 822 27.81 3.86 31.98
CA PHE A 822 27.76 4.67 30.76
C PHE A 822 27.08 3.90 29.63
N ARG A 823 26.16 4.56 28.93
CA ARG A 823 25.46 4.02 27.77
C ARG A 823 25.15 5.15 26.81
N MET A 824 25.17 4.85 25.51
CA MET A 824 24.68 5.76 24.47
C MET A 824 23.28 5.35 24.03
N TYR A 825 22.52 6.30 23.51
CA TYR A 825 21.13 6.11 23.08
C TYR A 825 21.07 6.15 21.55
N PRO A 826 21.07 4.99 20.86
CA PRO A 826 20.98 4.97 19.41
C PRO A 826 19.64 5.55 18.96
N LEU A 827 19.68 6.46 18.00
CA LEU A 827 18.47 7.10 17.46
C LEU A 827 17.93 6.26 16.30
N ASN A 828 16.73 5.71 16.45
CA ASN A 828 16.02 5.07 15.35
C ASN A 828 15.28 6.14 14.55
N PHE A 829 15.56 6.19 13.25
CA PHE A 829 14.91 7.15 12.37
C PHE A 829 13.39 6.99 12.39
N ASN A 830 12.73 8.11 12.64
CA ASN A 830 11.29 8.25 12.58
C ASN A 830 10.98 9.48 11.72
N LYS A 831 10.35 9.23 10.57
CA LYS A 831 9.99 10.25 9.59
C LYS A 831 8.71 11.01 9.97
N ASP A 832 7.82 10.41 10.75
CA ASP A 832 6.45 10.89 10.97
C ASP A 832 6.32 11.79 12.22
N ASP A 833 7.40 11.96 12.97
CA ASP A 833 7.48 12.86 14.12
C ASP A 833 8.34 14.08 13.79
N ASP A 834 7.69 15.21 13.56
CA ASP A 834 8.35 16.47 13.20
C ASP A 834 9.03 17.16 14.39
N SER A 835 8.96 16.60 15.61
CA SER A 835 9.57 17.17 16.82
C SER A 835 10.95 16.59 17.17
N ASN A 836 11.32 15.45 16.57
CA ASN A 836 12.56 14.73 16.88
C ASN A 836 13.80 15.24 16.12
N LEU A 837 13.64 16.20 15.19
CA LEU A 837 14.70 16.79 14.36
C LEU A 837 15.35 15.84 13.33
N HIS A 838 14.82 14.61 13.15
CA HIS A 838 15.37 13.65 12.18
C HIS A 838 15.26 14.17 10.74
N MET A 839 14.05 14.58 10.34
CA MET A 839 13.82 15.13 9.00
C MET A 839 14.52 16.48 8.82
N ASP A 840 14.60 17.31 9.86
CA ASP A 840 15.33 18.59 9.82
C ASP A 840 16.82 18.38 9.50
N PHE A 841 17.45 17.39 10.15
CA PHE A 841 18.84 17.02 9.84
C PHE A 841 18.98 16.54 8.40
N ILE A 842 18.15 15.61 7.95
CA ILE A 842 18.25 15.05 6.59
C ILE A 842 18.07 16.12 5.53
N VAL A 843 17.06 16.98 5.68
CA VAL A 843 16.78 18.08 4.74
C VAL A 843 17.96 19.05 4.69
N ALA A 844 18.44 19.51 5.85
CA ALA A 844 19.55 20.44 5.91
C ALA A 844 20.83 19.82 5.33
N ALA A 845 21.13 18.57 5.71
CA ALA A 845 22.32 17.87 5.27
C ALA A 845 22.32 17.60 3.75
N SER A 846 21.17 17.22 3.19
CA SER A 846 20.98 16.99 1.75
C SER A 846 21.08 18.30 0.97
N ASN A 847 20.39 19.36 1.39
CA ASN A 847 20.39 20.63 0.66
C ASN A 847 21.77 21.31 0.68
N LEU A 848 22.53 21.21 1.79
CA LEU A 848 23.92 21.68 1.82
C LEU A 848 24.80 20.93 0.82
N ARG A 849 24.60 19.62 0.69
CA ARG A 849 25.29 18.83 -0.34
C ARG A 849 24.80 19.21 -1.74
N ALA A 850 23.52 19.50 -1.91
CA ALA A 850 22.96 19.94 -3.18
C ALA A 850 23.61 21.26 -3.64
N GLU A 851 23.80 22.23 -2.74
CA GLU A 851 24.51 23.50 -3.03
C GLU A 851 25.95 23.26 -3.53
N ASN A 852 26.68 22.31 -2.94
CA ASN A 852 28.06 21.98 -3.37
C ASN A 852 28.14 21.48 -4.82
N TYR A 853 27.07 20.85 -5.33
CA TYR A 853 27.02 20.27 -6.67
C TYR A 853 26.07 21.04 -7.62
N ASN A 854 25.60 22.23 -7.21
CA ASN A 854 24.62 23.03 -7.93
C ASN A 854 23.33 22.25 -8.30
N ILE A 855 22.89 21.37 -7.39
CA ILE A 855 21.65 20.60 -7.53
C ILE A 855 20.50 21.41 -6.92
N PRO A 856 19.36 21.58 -7.61
CA PRO A 856 18.20 22.28 -7.04
C PRO A 856 17.71 21.60 -5.74
N PRO A 857 17.49 22.36 -4.64
CA PRO A 857 16.96 21.80 -3.40
C PRO A 857 15.52 21.30 -3.60
N CYS A 858 15.17 20.21 -2.92
CA CYS A 858 13.85 19.58 -3.07
C CYS A 858 12.92 19.94 -1.92
N ARG A 859 11.64 20.14 -2.26
CA ARG A 859 10.58 20.40 -1.28
C ARG A 859 9.99 19.10 -0.67
N PRO A 860 9.72 18.01 -1.41
CA PRO A 860 9.24 16.74 -0.83
C PRO A 860 10.37 15.83 -0.29
N SER A 861 11.30 16.33 0.52
CA SER A 861 12.41 15.53 1.08
C SER A 861 11.95 14.34 1.93
N LYS A 862 10.79 14.47 2.61
CA LYS A 862 10.17 13.43 3.46
C LYS A 862 9.73 12.20 2.67
N LEU A 863 9.25 12.38 1.43
CA LEU A 863 8.88 11.28 0.53
C LEU A 863 10.07 10.36 0.25
N ILE A 864 11.17 10.96 -0.21
CA ILE A 864 12.34 10.25 -0.71
C ILE A 864 13.14 9.66 0.46
N ALA A 865 13.48 10.48 1.46
CA ALA A 865 14.29 10.02 2.59
C ALA A 865 13.54 9.04 3.50
N GLY A 866 12.22 9.20 3.60
CA GLY A 866 11.35 8.32 4.38
C GLY A 866 10.94 7.05 3.64
N LYS A 867 11.31 6.89 2.37
CA LYS A 867 10.80 5.84 1.46
C LYS A 867 9.28 5.69 1.57
N ILE A 868 8.55 6.82 1.62
CA ILE A 868 7.10 6.80 1.81
C ILE A 868 6.46 6.25 0.55
N ILE A 869 5.63 5.22 0.71
CA ILE A 869 4.81 4.67 -0.37
C ILE A 869 3.55 5.54 -0.49
N PRO A 870 3.34 6.25 -1.62
CA PRO A 870 2.09 6.98 -1.87
C PRO A 870 0.91 6.02 -1.81
N ALA A 871 -0.19 6.44 -1.20
CA ALA A 871 -1.38 5.62 -1.06
C ALA A 871 -2.63 6.48 -0.86
N ILE A 872 -3.78 5.93 -1.22
CA ILE A 872 -5.09 6.58 -1.14
C ILE A 872 -6.18 5.52 -0.88
N ALA A 873 -7.22 5.88 -0.12
CA ALA A 873 -8.28 4.96 0.29
C ALA A 873 -9.05 4.34 -0.89
N THR A 874 -9.22 5.07 -1.98
CA THR A 874 -9.96 4.65 -3.19
C THR A 874 -9.36 3.41 -3.83
N THR A 875 -8.04 3.42 -4.09
CA THR A 875 -7.32 2.27 -4.67
C THR A 875 -7.29 1.10 -3.70
N THR A 876 -7.09 1.34 -2.39
CA THR A 876 -7.15 0.27 -1.38
C THR A 876 -8.51 -0.43 -1.38
N ALA A 877 -9.61 0.32 -1.35
CA ALA A 877 -10.97 -0.25 -1.38
C ALA A 877 -11.22 -1.03 -2.68
N ALA A 878 -10.80 -0.47 -3.82
CA ALA A 878 -10.96 -1.12 -5.12
C ALA A 878 -10.22 -2.47 -5.19
N THR A 879 -8.94 -2.46 -4.81
CA THR A 879 -8.10 -3.67 -4.79
C THR A 879 -8.64 -4.72 -3.82
N VAL A 880 -9.05 -4.34 -2.61
CA VAL A 880 -9.59 -5.30 -1.64
C VAL A 880 -10.95 -5.88 -2.06
N GLY A 881 -11.77 -5.10 -2.77
CA GLY A 881 -12.98 -5.62 -3.41
C GLY A 881 -12.66 -6.81 -4.32
N LEU A 882 -11.65 -6.67 -5.19
CA LEU A 882 -11.18 -7.74 -6.07
C LEU A 882 -10.61 -8.95 -5.30
N VAL A 883 -9.82 -8.72 -4.24
CA VAL A 883 -9.32 -9.80 -3.37
C VAL A 883 -10.46 -10.64 -2.79
N CYS A 884 -11.51 -9.99 -2.30
CA CYS A 884 -12.63 -10.69 -1.68
C CYS A 884 -13.55 -11.40 -2.68
N LEU A 885 -13.48 -11.07 -3.97
CA LEU A 885 -14.13 -11.86 -5.01
C LEU A 885 -13.40 -13.21 -5.19
N GLU A 886 -12.07 -13.21 -5.21
CA GLU A 886 -11.29 -14.44 -5.26
C GLU A 886 -11.45 -15.29 -3.98
N LEU A 887 -11.67 -14.65 -2.82
CA LEU A 887 -12.00 -15.35 -1.57
C LEU A 887 -13.23 -16.25 -1.72
N TYR A 888 -14.29 -15.81 -2.40
CA TYR A 888 -15.48 -16.65 -2.60
C TYR A 888 -15.13 -17.95 -3.36
N LYS A 889 -14.24 -17.86 -4.35
CA LYS A 889 -13.80 -19.00 -5.17
C LYS A 889 -12.94 -19.97 -4.35
N VAL A 890 -12.02 -19.43 -3.55
CA VAL A 890 -11.19 -20.22 -2.62
C VAL A 890 -12.06 -20.96 -1.61
N VAL A 891 -13.01 -20.28 -0.97
CA VAL A 891 -13.90 -20.90 0.02
C VAL A 891 -14.81 -21.93 -0.63
N GLN A 892 -15.29 -21.70 -1.84
CA GLN A 892 -16.06 -22.72 -2.58
C GLN A 892 -15.20 -23.92 -2.98
N GLY A 893 -13.91 -23.71 -3.23
CA GLY A 893 -12.95 -24.75 -3.60
C GLY A 893 -12.92 -24.97 -5.11
N HIS A 894 -12.99 -23.89 -5.90
CA HIS A 894 -12.92 -23.95 -7.36
C HIS A 894 -11.65 -24.67 -7.83
N GLN A 895 -11.81 -25.56 -8.80
CA GLN A 895 -10.72 -26.43 -9.29
C GLN A 895 -10.22 -26.00 -10.67
N HIS A 896 -10.90 -25.07 -11.34
CA HIS A 896 -10.53 -24.66 -12.70
C HIS A 896 -9.74 -23.35 -12.66
N LEU A 897 -8.60 -23.31 -13.35
CA LEU A 897 -7.71 -22.14 -13.39
C LEU A 897 -8.43 -20.90 -13.95
N GLU A 898 -9.27 -21.11 -14.97
CA GLU A 898 -10.09 -20.09 -15.62
C GLU A 898 -11.09 -19.41 -14.68
N SER A 899 -11.47 -20.05 -13.58
CA SER A 899 -12.33 -19.45 -12.56
C SER A 899 -11.61 -18.30 -11.81
N TYR A 900 -10.31 -18.41 -11.59
CA TYR A 900 -9.53 -17.43 -10.83
C TYR A 900 -9.03 -16.28 -11.70
N LYS A 901 -8.83 -15.11 -11.08
CA LYS A 901 -8.37 -13.89 -11.78
C LYS A 901 -7.32 -13.14 -10.97
N ASN A 902 -6.13 -12.98 -11.56
CA ASN A 902 -5.16 -11.97 -11.15
C ASN A 902 -5.56 -10.63 -11.78
N SER A 903 -5.47 -9.55 -11.02
CA SER A 903 -5.96 -8.23 -11.43
C SER A 903 -4.92 -7.15 -11.23
N PHE A 904 -4.77 -6.27 -12.20
CA PHE A 904 -3.96 -5.05 -12.14
C PHE A 904 -4.84 -3.86 -12.49
N VAL A 905 -4.80 -2.83 -11.66
CA VAL A 905 -5.61 -1.62 -11.83
C VAL A 905 -4.73 -0.39 -11.76
N ASN A 906 -5.03 0.62 -12.57
CA ASN A 906 -4.50 1.97 -12.40
C ASN A 906 -5.63 2.99 -12.58
N LEU A 907 -6.08 3.54 -11.45
CA LEU A 907 -7.21 4.45 -11.43
C LEU A 907 -6.89 5.84 -12.03
N ALA A 908 -5.62 6.14 -12.32
CA ALA A 908 -5.25 7.37 -13.02
C ALA A 908 -5.55 7.31 -14.54
N LEU A 909 -5.58 6.10 -15.12
CA LEU A 909 -5.73 5.82 -16.55
C LEU A 909 -6.99 5.00 -16.89
N PRO A 910 -8.03 5.10 -16.04
CA PRO A 910 -9.00 4.03 -15.73
C PRO A 910 -8.66 2.67 -16.36
N PHE A 911 -7.48 2.15 -16.01
CA PHE A 911 -6.91 0.96 -16.65
C PHE A 911 -7.14 -0.27 -15.79
N PHE A 912 -7.53 -1.35 -16.45
CA PHE A 912 -7.75 -2.66 -15.85
C PHE A 912 -7.10 -3.72 -16.75
N SER A 913 -6.32 -4.62 -16.14
CA SER A 913 -5.80 -5.82 -16.78
C SER A 913 -6.10 -6.99 -15.87
N ILE A 914 -6.98 -7.86 -16.33
CA ILE A 914 -7.41 -9.05 -15.60
C ILE A 914 -6.96 -10.26 -16.42
N SER A 915 -6.29 -11.20 -15.76
CA SER A 915 -5.77 -12.40 -16.41
C SER A 915 -5.93 -13.61 -15.50
N GLU A 916 -5.96 -14.80 -16.09
CA GLU A 916 -5.88 -16.04 -15.32
C GLU A 916 -4.53 -16.13 -14.60
N PRO A 917 -4.46 -16.72 -13.39
CA PRO A 917 -3.19 -17.07 -12.77
C PRO A 917 -2.41 -18.07 -13.64
N LEU A 918 -1.09 -18.05 -13.54
CA LEU A 918 -0.28 -19.08 -14.19
C LEU A 918 -0.37 -20.39 -13.41
N ALA A 919 -0.44 -21.50 -14.13
CA ALA A 919 -0.23 -22.83 -13.56
C ALA A 919 1.22 -22.98 -13.08
N PRO A 920 1.51 -23.90 -12.14
CA PRO A 920 2.89 -24.25 -11.80
C PRO A 920 3.70 -24.62 -13.05
N PRO A 921 5.02 -24.34 -13.09
CA PRO A 921 5.87 -24.66 -14.24
C PRO A 921 5.72 -26.13 -14.68
N PRO A 922 5.71 -26.42 -16.00
CA PRO A 922 5.47 -27.75 -16.52
C PRO A 922 6.68 -28.66 -16.25
N SER A 923 6.65 -29.40 -15.14
CA SER A 923 7.47 -30.59 -14.95
C SER A 923 6.56 -31.82 -15.07
N PRO A 924 6.94 -32.83 -15.86
CA PRO A 924 6.08 -33.96 -16.19
C PRO A 924 5.80 -34.91 -15.01
N GLU A 925 6.49 -34.76 -13.86
CA GLU A 925 6.41 -35.70 -12.74
C GLU A 925 6.01 -35.07 -11.39
N TRP A 926 6.17 -33.76 -11.21
CA TRP A 926 5.86 -33.06 -9.95
C TRP A 926 5.73 -31.55 -10.14
N THR A 927 5.13 -30.85 -9.17
CA THR A 927 4.90 -29.39 -9.14
C THR A 927 5.48 -28.77 -7.88
N LEU A 928 5.54 -27.43 -7.79
CA LEU A 928 6.02 -26.71 -6.59
C LEU A 928 5.27 -27.09 -5.29
N TRP A 929 4.08 -27.69 -5.40
CA TRP A 929 3.23 -28.12 -4.27
C TRP A 929 3.50 -29.55 -3.79
N ASP A 930 4.21 -30.33 -4.61
CA ASP A 930 4.61 -31.68 -4.31
C ASP A 930 5.81 -31.71 -3.39
N ARG A 931 5.87 -32.76 -2.57
CA ARG A 931 6.98 -33.03 -1.65
C ARG A 931 6.95 -34.49 -1.22
N PHE A 932 8.11 -35.00 -0.84
CA PHE A 932 8.19 -36.29 -0.18
C PHE A 932 7.83 -36.16 1.29
N GLU A 933 6.86 -36.94 1.74
CA GLU A 933 6.51 -37.06 3.16
C GLU A 933 7.29 -38.23 3.77
N VAL A 934 8.21 -37.94 4.69
CA VAL A 934 9.06 -38.95 5.34
C VAL A 934 8.83 -38.93 6.84
N GLN A 935 8.41 -40.06 7.39
CA GLN A 935 8.24 -40.22 8.83
C GLN A 935 9.59 -40.54 9.47
N GLY A 936 10.08 -39.63 10.32
CA GLY A 936 11.35 -39.76 11.00
C GLY A 936 11.33 -40.84 12.06
N LEU A 937 10.26 -40.94 12.86
CA LEU A 937 10.13 -42.00 13.85
C LEU A 937 9.80 -43.34 13.17
N GLN A 938 10.67 -44.33 13.35
CA GLN A 938 10.50 -45.67 12.79
C GLN A 938 9.64 -46.55 13.72
N PRO A 939 9.05 -47.67 13.24
CA PRO A 939 8.21 -48.55 14.04
C PRO A 939 8.87 -49.11 15.32
N ASN A 940 10.20 -49.10 15.40
CA ASN A 940 10.98 -49.53 16.55
C ASN A 940 11.15 -48.43 17.63
N GLY A 941 10.50 -47.27 17.46
CA GLY A 941 10.58 -46.12 18.37
C GLY A 941 11.89 -45.34 18.28
N LYS A 942 12.77 -45.65 17.32
CA LYS A 942 14.01 -44.90 17.04
C LYS A 942 13.82 -44.02 15.81
N GLU A 943 14.51 -42.90 15.80
CA GLU A 943 14.55 -42.00 14.65
C GLU A 943 15.35 -42.62 13.49
N MET A 944 14.91 -42.35 12.25
CA MET A 944 15.55 -42.74 11.01
C MET A 944 16.97 -42.18 10.95
N THR A 945 17.92 -43.05 10.65
CA THR A 945 19.32 -42.68 10.43
C THR A 945 19.56 -42.15 9.02
N LEU A 946 20.65 -41.41 8.80
CA LEU A 946 21.03 -40.97 7.45
C LEU A 946 21.15 -42.15 6.47
N LYS A 947 21.72 -43.27 6.90
CA LYS A 947 21.83 -44.47 6.06
C LYS A 947 20.46 -44.96 5.61
N GLN A 948 19.52 -45.12 6.55
CA GLN A 948 18.16 -45.53 6.23
C GLN A 948 17.46 -44.52 5.31
N PHE A 949 17.69 -43.23 5.50
CA PHE A 949 17.15 -42.17 4.64
C PHE A 949 17.65 -42.30 3.20
N LEU A 950 18.97 -42.48 3.01
CA LEU A 950 19.55 -42.69 1.67
C LEU A 950 19.03 -44.00 1.03
N ASP A 951 18.96 -45.08 1.81
CA ASP A 951 18.46 -46.37 1.33
C ASP A 951 16.96 -46.30 0.96
N TYR A 952 16.14 -45.53 1.71
CA TYR A 952 14.72 -45.32 1.44
C TYR A 952 14.49 -44.67 0.06
N PHE A 953 15.19 -43.58 -0.25
CA PHE A 953 15.07 -42.94 -1.56
C PHE A 953 15.56 -43.85 -2.70
N LYS A 954 16.63 -44.62 -2.46
CA LYS A 954 17.15 -45.55 -3.46
C LYS A 954 16.20 -46.73 -3.73
N THR A 955 15.51 -47.22 -2.71
CA THR A 955 14.66 -48.43 -2.81
C THR A 955 13.23 -48.12 -3.19
N GLU A 956 12.60 -47.15 -2.52
CA GLU A 956 11.19 -46.80 -2.69
C GLU A 956 10.98 -45.83 -3.86
N HIS A 957 11.85 -44.82 -3.98
CA HIS A 957 11.70 -43.76 -5.00
C HIS A 957 12.63 -43.92 -6.21
N LYS A 958 13.53 -44.92 -6.19
CA LYS A 958 14.54 -45.16 -7.24
C LYS A 958 15.49 -43.98 -7.48
N LEU A 959 15.73 -43.19 -6.44
CA LEU A 959 16.58 -42.01 -6.48
C LEU A 959 17.87 -42.23 -5.67
N GLU A 960 19.02 -42.08 -6.31
CA GLU A 960 20.31 -42.07 -5.63
C GLU A 960 20.68 -40.66 -5.18
N ILE A 961 20.48 -40.35 -3.90
CA ILE A 961 20.83 -39.04 -3.35
C ILE A 961 22.34 -38.79 -3.48
N THR A 962 22.70 -37.68 -4.13
CA THR A 962 24.08 -37.19 -4.29
C THR A 962 24.39 -36.04 -3.35
N MET A 963 23.39 -35.24 -2.95
CA MET A 963 23.50 -34.16 -1.97
C MET A 963 22.22 -34.01 -1.16
N LEU A 964 22.37 -33.68 0.12
CA LEU A 964 21.26 -33.46 1.05
C LEU A 964 21.61 -32.26 1.95
N SER A 965 20.70 -31.28 2.01
CA SER A 965 20.85 -30.08 2.83
C SER A 965 19.57 -29.75 3.62
N GLN A 966 19.75 -28.98 4.68
CA GLN A 966 18.67 -28.32 5.42
C GLN A 966 19.00 -26.83 5.44
N GLY A 967 18.25 -26.04 4.67
CA GLY A 967 18.59 -24.65 4.38
C GLY A 967 20.03 -24.52 3.87
N VAL A 968 20.84 -23.67 4.52
CA VAL A 968 22.24 -23.45 4.15
C VAL A 968 23.20 -24.56 4.62
N TYR A 969 22.72 -25.57 5.35
CA TYR A 969 23.56 -26.59 5.98
C TYR A 969 23.58 -27.90 5.18
N MET A 970 24.74 -28.24 4.62
CA MET A 970 24.95 -29.51 3.91
C MET A 970 25.11 -30.69 4.89
N LEU A 971 24.13 -31.58 4.90
CA LEU A 971 24.06 -32.75 5.78
C LEU A 971 24.80 -33.95 5.19
N TYR A 972 24.70 -34.16 3.88
CA TYR A 972 25.39 -35.22 3.14
C TYR A 972 25.74 -34.77 1.71
N SER A 973 26.84 -35.31 1.18
CA SER A 973 27.23 -35.19 -0.23
C SER A 973 28.11 -36.37 -0.64
N PHE A 974 28.06 -36.75 -1.92
CA PHE A 974 28.83 -37.89 -2.45
C PHE A 974 30.35 -37.68 -2.37
N PHE A 975 30.84 -36.43 -2.41
CA PHE A 975 32.26 -36.07 -2.31
C PHE A 975 32.72 -35.87 -0.85
N MET A 976 31.90 -36.24 0.14
CA MET A 976 32.26 -36.11 1.55
C MET A 976 33.42 -37.08 1.92
N PRO A 977 34.45 -36.65 2.66
CA PRO A 977 35.54 -37.54 3.07
C PRO A 977 35.04 -38.77 3.83
N ALA A 978 35.58 -39.95 3.52
CA ALA A 978 35.13 -41.24 4.06
C ALA A 978 35.06 -41.26 5.61
N ALA A 979 36.02 -40.62 6.29
CA ALA A 979 36.03 -40.52 7.75
C ALA A 979 34.86 -39.68 8.32
N LYS A 980 34.38 -38.68 7.57
CA LYS A 980 33.24 -37.84 7.93
C LYS A 980 31.93 -38.57 7.62
N LEU A 981 31.84 -39.22 6.46
CA LEU A 981 30.67 -40.01 6.05
C LEU A 981 30.38 -41.14 7.05
N LYS A 982 31.41 -41.92 7.43
CA LYS A 982 31.28 -43.02 8.40
C LYS A 982 30.74 -42.56 9.77
N LYS A 983 31.00 -41.30 10.16
CA LYS A 983 30.47 -40.73 11.42
C LYS A 983 29.02 -40.25 11.32
N ARG A 984 28.49 -40.05 10.11
CA ARG A 984 27.12 -39.53 9.90
C ARG A 984 26.11 -40.61 9.55
N LEU A 985 26.51 -41.67 8.85
CA LEU A 985 25.58 -42.68 8.33
C LEU A 985 24.67 -43.31 9.40
N ASP A 986 25.23 -43.66 10.56
CA ASP A 986 24.47 -44.34 11.63
C ASP A 986 23.77 -43.37 12.60
N GLN A 987 23.80 -42.06 12.32
CA GLN A 987 23.22 -41.07 13.20
C GLN A 987 21.81 -40.67 12.78
N PRO A 988 20.93 -40.34 13.75
CA PRO A 988 19.63 -39.74 13.49
C PRO A 988 19.74 -38.44 12.69
N MET A 989 18.75 -38.16 11.85
CA MET A 989 18.69 -36.96 11.02
C MET A 989 18.76 -35.67 11.86
N THR A 990 18.00 -35.59 12.95
CA THR A 990 17.97 -34.43 13.87
C THR A 990 19.32 -34.17 14.55
N GLU A 991 20.05 -35.23 14.89
CA GLU A 991 21.39 -35.13 15.50
C GLU A 991 22.39 -34.54 14.49
N ILE A 992 22.31 -35.00 13.23
CA ILE A 992 23.15 -34.48 12.15
C ILE A 992 22.87 -32.99 11.93
N VAL A 993 21.60 -32.62 11.81
CA VAL A 993 21.18 -31.22 11.65
C VAL A 993 21.69 -30.36 12.81
N SER A 994 21.48 -30.81 14.05
CA SER A 994 21.89 -30.06 15.24
C SER A 994 23.40 -29.87 15.31
N ARG A 995 24.17 -30.89 14.93
CA ARG A 995 25.64 -30.82 14.91
C ARG A 995 26.18 -29.92 13.80
N VAL A 996 25.59 -29.98 12.60
CA VAL A 996 26.07 -29.19 11.45
C VAL A 996 25.70 -27.72 11.60
N SER A 997 24.46 -27.44 12.00
CA SER A 997 23.99 -26.08 12.27
C SER A 997 24.62 -25.46 13.53
N LYS A 998 25.18 -26.30 14.42
CA LYS A 998 25.64 -25.93 15.78
C LYS A 998 24.52 -25.32 16.63
N ARG A 999 23.26 -25.64 16.33
CA ARG A 999 22.06 -25.19 17.05
C ARG A 999 21.22 -26.40 17.40
N LYS A 1000 20.73 -26.50 18.63
CA LYS A 1000 19.74 -27.53 18.99
C LYS A 1000 18.41 -27.18 18.32
N LEU A 1001 17.70 -28.19 17.83
CA LEU A 1001 16.33 -28.01 17.35
C LEU A 1001 15.42 -27.62 18.52
N GLY A 1002 14.53 -26.64 18.30
CA GLY A 1002 13.56 -26.22 19.30
C GLY A 1002 12.49 -27.28 19.54
N HIS A 1003 11.91 -27.33 20.74
CA HIS A 1003 10.85 -28.30 21.09
C HIS A 1003 9.55 -28.13 20.27
N HIS A 1004 9.35 -26.96 19.64
CA HIS A 1004 8.22 -26.64 18.76
C HIS A 1004 8.39 -27.18 17.33
N VAL A 1005 9.60 -27.58 16.93
CA VAL A 1005 9.86 -28.07 15.56
C VAL A 1005 9.27 -29.47 15.41
N ARG A 1006 8.27 -29.62 14.54
CA ARG A 1006 7.60 -30.91 14.26
C ARG A 1006 8.12 -31.59 13.00
N ALA A 1007 8.56 -30.81 12.02
CA ALA A 1007 9.13 -31.32 10.79
C ALA A 1007 10.32 -30.47 10.31
N LEU A 1008 11.18 -31.09 9.50
CA LEU A 1008 12.31 -30.45 8.83
C LEU A 1008 12.06 -30.45 7.33
N LEU A 1009 12.33 -29.32 6.68
CA LEU A 1009 12.41 -29.26 5.23
C LEU A 1009 13.83 -29.59 4.79
N LEU A 1010 13.97 -30.62 3.96
CA LEU A 1010 15.25 -31.05 3.41
C LEU A 1010 15.25 -30.91 1.89
N GLU A 1011 16.34 -30.41 1.34
CA GLU A 1011 16.56 -30.28 -0.10
C GLU A 1011 17.48 -31.39 -0.60
N LEU A 1012 17.19 -31.93 -1.78
CA LEU A 1012 17.89 -33.05 -2.37
C LEU A 1012 18.49 -32.68 -3.73
N CYS A 1013 19.68 -33.21 -4.00
CA CYS A 1013 20.09 -33.51 -5.36
C CYS A 1013 20.28 -35.01 -5.46
N CYS A 1014 19.79 -35.62 -6.52
CA CYS A 1014 19.84 -37.06 -6.72
C CYS A 1014 20.08 -37.40 -8.19
N LYS A 1015 20.41 -38.66 -8.42
CA LYS A 1015 20.42 -39.27 -9.73
C LYS A 1015 19.24 -40.20 -9.89
N ASP A 1016 18.67 -40.20 -11.08
CA ASP A 1016 17.61 -41.13 -11.47
C ASP A 1016 18.17 -42.52 -11.82
N GLU A 1017 17.31 -43.44 -12.29
CA GLU A 1017 17.73 -44.79 -12.72
C GLU A 1017 18.65 -44.78 -13.94
N SER A 1018 18.67 -43.70 -14.73
CA SER A 1018 19.59 -43.53 -15.86
C SER A 1018 20.99 -43.08 -15.43
N GLY A 1019 21.12 -42.60 -14.18
CA GLY A 1019 22.36 -42.10 -13.60
C GLY A 1019 22.63 -40.62 -13.89
N GLU A 1020 21.67 -39.93 -14.50
CA GLU A 1020 21.67 -38.49 -14.76
C GLU A 1020 21.16 -37.72 -13.54
N ASP A 1021 21.60 -36.47 -13.38
CA ASP A 1021 21.15 -35.63 -12.27
C ASP A 1021 19.69 -35.23 -12.50
N ALA A 1022 18.84 -35.50 -11.51
CA ALA A 1022 17.40 -35.24 -11.56
C ALA A 1022 17.00 -34.18 -10.52
N GLU A 1023 16.17 -33.23 -10.93
CA GLU A 1023 15.52 -32.29 -10.03
C GLU A 1023 14.27 -32.94 -9.42
N VAL A 1024 14.15 -32.90 -8.10
CA VAL A 1024 13.10 -33.59 -7.36
C VAL A 1024 12.48 -32.68 -6.30
N PRO A 1025 11.25 -32.97 -5.85
CA PRO A 1025 10.63 -32.23 -4.78
C PRO A 1025 11.45 -32.23 -3.49
N SER A 1026 11.24 -31.19 -2.67
CA SER A 1026 11.75 -31.14 -1.30
C SER A 1026 11.15 -32.26 -0.42
N VAL A 1027 11.78 -32.53 0.71
CA VAL A 1027 11.33 -33.54 1.69
C VAL A 1027 10.84 -32.87 2.96
N ARG A 1028 9.61 -33.21 3.37
CA ARG A 1028 9.13 -32.94 4.72
C ARG A 1028 9.42 -34.15 5.61
N TYR A 1029 10.45 -34.01 6.43
CA TYR A 1029 10.87 -35.01 7.41
C TYR A 1029 10.21 -34.76 8.76
N THR A 1030 9.21 -35.56 9.14
CA THR A 1030 8.47 -35.39 10.39
C THR A 1030 9.22 -36.02 11.56
N ILE A 1031 9.58 -35.23 12.58
CA ILE A 1031 10.46 -35.65 13.70
C ILE A 1031 9.71 -36.54 14.71
N CYS A 1032 8.40 -36.31 14.89
CA CYS A 1032 7.58 -36.93 15.93
C CYS A 1032 6.68 -38.04 15.37
#